data_AF-A0A7L1G913-F1
#
_entry.id   AF-A0A7L1G913-F1
#
_cell.length_a   1.000
_cell.length_b   1.000
_cell.length_c   1.000
_cell.angle_alpha   90.00
_cell.angle_beta   90.00
_cell.angle_gamma   90.00
#
_symmetry.space_group_name_H-M   'P 1'
#
loop_
_entity.id
_entity.type
_entity.pdbx_description
1 polymer ?
#
loop_
_entity_poly.entity_id
_entity_poly.type
_entity_poly.pdbx_seq_one_letter_code
_entity_poly.pdbx_strand_id
1 'polypeptide(L)'
;LCRIRNIGIMAHIDAGKTTTTERMLYYSGYIRTLGDVDDGDTVTDFMVQERERGITIQSAAVTFDWKDHRINLIDTPGHVDFTVEVERCLRVLDGAVAVFDASAGVEAQTLTVWRQADKHQIPRICFLNKMDKNRASFTYAVESIQQKLKTKPLLLQLPIGEAKTFRGLVDVVTKEQIVWKSASDLDDGKNFKQKLLMEADDPKLFQEVQDARNTLIEQVADLDDEFAELVLGEYSEDFDLIPADKLQSAIRRITMAQKAVPVLCGSALKNKGVQPLMDAIIMYLPAPNERSYEFLQWYKDDLCALAFKVLHDKCRGPLVFVRVYSGSLKPQSAVYNINKGCTERMSRLLLPFADQQIEIPSLMPGNIALTVGLKQSATGDTIVSSKASAVAAARRAGRDAGGENRSRSDVESLLLAGVEIPDPVFFCTIEPPSMAKQQDLDNALICLQREDPSLKVKLDPDTGQTILCGMGELHIEIIHDRIKREYGIETYLGPLQVAYRETVLNAAQATDVLDKTVGDKRHFVTAELEVRPRVVERATTKPLIEYAASVTEVLPKELQGAIENGITNSCIQGPLLGFPVQDIDVTVQALTVHPDTSHTMVSACVSRCMQKALKKAGIQVLEPLMNLEITVSEDHLSAALADLAQRRGSIKEIQSRQDNRVVVATVPLAETMGYSTVLRSLTSGSATFTLELATYQALNSQEQSALLQRRMGLV
;
A
#
# COMPACT_ATOMS: atom_id res chain seq x y z
N LEU A 1 -12.48 -23.54 -24.91
CA LEU A 1 -12.08 -22.30 -24.19
C LEU A 1 -12.04 -22.59 -22.70
N CYS A 2 -11.02 -22.10 -22.00
CA CYS A 2 -10.95 -22.24 -20.54
C CYS A 2 -12.17 -21.55 -19.92
N ARG A 3 -12.92 -22.29 -19.08
CA ARG A 3 -14.17 -21.80 -18.47
C ARG A 3 -13.93 -21.05 -17.16
N ILE A 4 -12.71 -20.54 -16.94
CA ILE A 4 -12.34 -19.82 -15.72
C ILE A 4 -12.31 -18.32 -16.01
N ARG A 5 -12.77 -17.50 -15.05
CA ARG A 5 -12.60 -16.05 -15.02
C ARG A 5 -12.03 -15.66 -13.66
N ASN A 6 -10.85 -15.06 -13.63
CA ASN A 6 -10.30 -14.47 -12.41
C ASN A 6 -10.53 -12.98 -12.48
N ILE A 7 -11.47 -12.48 -11.67
CA ILE A 7 -11.90 -11.09 -11.70
C ILE A 7 -11.74 -10.43 -10.34
N GLY A 8 -11.52 -9.12 -10.35
CA GLY A 8 -11.63 -8.30 -9.16
C GLY A 8 -12.67 -7.22 -9.31
N ILE A 9 -13.27 -6.81 -8.20
CA ILE A 9 -14.18 -5.67 -8.15
C ILE A 9 -13.39 -4.47 -7.62
N MET A 10 -13.29 -3.41 -8.43
CA MET A 10 -12.58 -2.17 -8.10
C MET A 10 -13.57 -1.00 -8.04
N ALA A 11 -13.45 -0.13 -7.05
CA ALA A 11 -14.29 1.05 -6.91
C ALA A 11 -13.85 1.97 -5.77
N HIS A 12 -14.36 3.19 -5.77
CA HIS A 12 -14.33 4.06 -4.60
C HIS A 12 -15.10 3.48 -3.40
N ILE A 13 -14.88 4.05 -2.22
CA ILE A 13 -15.65 3.81 -1.01
C ILE A 13 -17.12 4.10 -1.31
N ASP A 14 -18.03 3.32 -0.73
CA ASP A 14 -19.47 3.43 -0.91
C ASP A 14 -20.01 3.27 -2.35
N ALA A 15 -19.20 2.97 -3.38
CA ALA A 15 -19.72 2.69 -4.72
C ALA A 15 -20.60 1.41 -4.80
N GLY A 16 -20.59 0.59 -3.74
CA GLY A 16 -21.37 -0.64 -3.61
C GLY A 16 -20.65 -1.88 -4.13
N LYS A 17 -19.33 -1.99 -3.90
CA LYS A 17 -18.53 -3.18 -4.26
C LYS A 17 -19.04 -4.42 -3.56
N THR A 18 -19.01 -4.43 -2.23
CA THR A 18 -19.45 -5.53 -1.37
C THR A 18 -20.89 -5.92 -1.68
N THR A 19 -21.79 -4.93 -1.82
CA THR A 19 -23.18 -5.18 -2.21
C THR A 19 -23.28 -5.86 -3.57
N THR A 20 -22.45 -5.48 -4.55
CA THR A 20 -22.42 -6.14 -5.86
C THR A 20 -21.89 -7.56 -5.74
N THR A 21 -20.80 -7.77 -5.00
CA THR A 21 -20.21 -9.09 -4.73
C THR A 21 -21.22 -10.04 -4.10
N GLU A 22 -21.89 -9.60 -3.03
CA GLU A 22 -22.90 -10.37 -2.30
C GLU A 22 -24.05 -10.81 -3.23
N ARG A 23 -24.46 -9.93 -4.15
CA ARG A 23 -25.54 -10.22 -5.12
C ARG A 23 -25.08 -11.24 -6.15
N MET A 24 -23.83 -11.19 -6.61
CA MET A 24 -23.25 -12.23 -7.47
C MET A 24 -23.23 -13.60 -6.78
N LEU A 25 -22.87 -13.64 -5.49
CA LEU A 25 -22.91 -14.87 -4.69
C LEU A 25 -24.35 -15.39 -4.53
N TYR A 26 -25.32 -14.50 -4.32
CA TYR A 26 -26.71 -14.91 -4.19
C TYR A 26 -27.27 -15.49 -5.48
N TYR A 27 -27.05 -14.82 -6.61
CA TYR A 27 -27.58 -15.29 -7.90
C TYR A 27 -26.90 -16.54 -8.43
N SER A 28 -25.61 -16.74 -8.14
CA SER A 28 -24.94 -18.01 -8.43
C SER A 28 -25.47 -19.18 -7.59
N GLY A 29 -26.32 -18.93 -6.59
CA GLY A 29 -26.86 -19.94 -5.68
C GLY A 29 -25.88 -20.34 -4.58
N TYR A 30 -24.79 -19.57 -4.42
CA TYR A 30 -23.76 -19.82 -3.43
C TYR A 30 -24.26 -19.53 -2.01
N ILE A 31 -24.85 -18.35 -1.81
CA ILE A 31 -25.55 -17.99 -0.57
C ILE A 31 -27.06 -18.15 -0.73
N ARG A 32 -27.73 -18.56 0.35
CA ARG A 32 -29.19 -18.77 0.37
C ARG A 32 -29.99 -17.53 0.74
N THR A 33 -29.34 -16.57 1.40
CA THR A 33 -29.92 -15.32 1.92
C THR A 33 -29.04 -14.15 1.47
N LEU A 34 -29.65 -13.01 1.20
CA LEU A 34 -28.92 -11.78 0.88
C LEU A 34 -28.42 -11.16 2.19
N GLY A 35 -27.11 -10.98 2.36
CA GLY A 35 -26.57 -10.17 3.46
C GLY A 35 -26.69 -8.66 3.17
N ASP A 36 -26.73 -7.83 4.21
CA ASP A 36 -26.63 -6.37 4.07
C ASP A 36 -25.34 -5.86 4.72
N VAL A 37 -24.72 -4.85 4.09
CA VAL A 37 -23.52 -4.19 4.63
C VAL A 37 -23.89 -3.42 5.89
N ASP A 38 -25.04 -2.75 5.87
CA ASP A 38 -25.52 -1.95 7.01
C ASP A 38 -25.83 -2.82 8.24
N ASP A 39 -26.24 -4.08 8.02
CA ASP A 39 -26.50 -5.07 9.07
C ASP A 39 -25.26 -5.88 9.45
N GLY A 40 -24.15 -5.75 8.71
CA GLY A 40 -22.88 -6.47 8.96
C GLY A 40 -22.95 -7.97 8.66
N ASP A 41 -23.88 -8.41 7.80
CA ASP A 41 -24.17 -9.81 7.51
C ASP A 41 -23.54 -10.30 6.17
N THR A 42 -22.73 -9.47 5.52
CA THR A 42 -22.08 -9.83 4.25
C THR A 42 -21.02 -10.91 4.43
N VAL A 43 -20.87 -11.76 3.42
CA VAL A 43 -19.92 -12.88 3.43
C VAL A 43 -18.48 -12.43 3.22
N THR A 44 -18.28 -11.31 2.51
CA THR A 44 -16.95 -10.83 2.11
C THR A 44 -16.31 -9.95 3.17
N ASP A 45 -17.09 -9.28 4.02
CA ASP A 45 -16.59 -8.50 5.15
C ASP A 45 -16.57 -9.38 6.41
N PHE A 46 -15.55 -10.25 6.49
CA PHE A 46 -15.43 -11.24 7.57
C PHE A 46 -14.81 -10.64 8.85
N MET A 47 -14.11 -9.50 8.74
CA MET A 47 -13.54 -8.83 9.90
C MET A 47 -14.60 -8.01 10.62
N VAL A 48 -14.59 -8.03 11.95
CA VAL A 48 -15.50 -7.21 12.76
C VAL A 48 -15.28 -5.72 12.48
N GLN A 49 -14.04 -5.32 12.21
CA GLN A 49 -13.66 -3.94 11.87
C GLN A 49 -14.25 -3.48 10.53
N GLU A 50 -14.41 -4.39 9.56
CA GLU A 50 -15.03 -4.08 8.27
C GLU A 50 -16.52 -3.79 8.47
N ARG A 51 -17.19 -4.60 9.30
CA ARG A 51 -18.62 -4.44 9.65
C ARG A 51 -18.87 -3.18 10.49
N GLU A 52 -18.02 -2.90 11.48
CA GLU A 52 -18.14 -1.72 12.34
C GLU A 52 -17.98 -0.40 11.57
N ARG A 53 -17.13 -0.40 10.52
CA ARG A 53 -16.79 0.81 9.76
C ARG A 53 -17.46 0.89 8.38
N GLY A 54 -18.11 -0.17 7.90
CA GLY A 54 -18.74 -0.24 6.58
C GLY A 54 -17.75 -0.19 5.41
N ILE A 55 -16.49 -0.60 5.62
CA ILE A 55 -15.44 -0.57 4.59
C ILE A 55 -14.75 -1.93 4.46
N THR A 56 -14.39 -2.31 3.23
CA THR A 56 -13.55 -3.49 2.99
C THR A 56 -12.08 -3.14 3.26
N ILE A 57 -11.44 -3.91 4.15
CA ILE A 57 -10.05 -3.70 4.62
C ILE A 57 -9.14 -4.76 3.99
N GLN A 58 -9.54 -6.04 4.04
CA GLN A 58 -8.81 -7.14 3.42
C GLN A 58 -9.56 -7.67 2.21
N SER A 59 -8.82 -8.09 1.19
CA SER A 59 -9.45 -8.67 0.01
C SER A 59 -10.09 -10.02 0.31
N ALA A 60 -11.34 -10.23 -0.07
CA ALA A 60 -12.00 -11.53 0.03
C ALA A 60 -11.85 -12.28 -1.30
N ALA A 61 -11.27 -13.49 -1.27
CA ALA A 61 -11.21 -14.35 -2.44
C ALA A 61 -12.31 -15.41 -2.34
N VAL A 62 -13.24 -15.40 -3.30
CA VAL A 62 -14.39 -16.33 -3.34
C VAL A 62 -14.47 -16.97 -4.72
N THR A 63 -14.83 -18.25 -4.77
CA THR A 63 -15.02 -19.00 -6.01
C THR A 63 -16.45 -19.48 -6.12
N PHE A 64 -17.11 -19.19 -7.24
CA PHE A 64 -18.47 -19.65 -7.53
C PHE A 64 -18.66 -19.94 -9.03
N ASP A 65 -19.70 -20.68 -9.38
CA ASP A 65 -19.99 -21.03 -10.76
C ASP A 65 -21.17 -20.19 -11.30
N TRP A 66 -21.09 -19.75 -12.56
CA TRP A 66 -22.14 -19.04 -13.29
C TRP A 66 -22.17 -19.54 -14.74
N LYS A 67 -23.33 -20.04 -15.22
CA LYS A 67 -23.52 -20.56 -16.59
C LYS A 67 -22.35 -21.43 -17.09
N ASP A 68 -22.06 -22.51 -16.35
CA ASP A 68 -20.96 -23.45 -16.60
C ASP A 68 -19.53 -22.87 -16.57
N HIS A 69 -19.35 -21.62 -16.12
CA HIS A 69 -18.06 -20.98 -15.94
C HIS A 69 -17.74 -20.81 -14.46
N ARG A 70 -16.48 -21.02 -14.09
CA ARG A 70 -15.97 -20.76 -12.76
C ARG A 70 -15.46 -19.34 -12.65
N ILE A 71 -16.01 -18.57 -11.74
CA ILE A 71 -15.59 -17.21 -11.42
C ILE A 71 -14.83 -17.25 -10.10
N ASN A 72 -13.55 -16.89 -10.15
CA ASN A 72 -12.72 -16.62 -8.98
C ASN A 72 -12.73 -15.10 -8.79
N LEU A 73 -13.49 -14.64 -7.82
CA LEU A 73 -13.68 -13.23 -7.52
C LEU A 73 -12.76 -12.82 -6.36
N ILE A 74 -12.07 -11.69 -6.52
CA ILE A 74 -11.37 -11.01 -5.44
C ILE A 74 -12.03 -9.66 -5.19
N ASP A 75 -12.69 -9.50 -4.05
CA ASP A 75 -13.20 -8.20 -3.64
C ASP A 75 -12.04 -7.36 -3.12
N THR A 76 -11.89 -6.13 -3.61
CA THR A 76 -10.73 -5.29 -3.28
C THR A 76 -11.13 -4.08 -2.43
N PRO A 77 -10.28 -3.60 -1.51
CA PRO A 77 -10.57 -2.39 -0.76
C PRO A 77 -10.78 -1.16 -1.64
N GLY A 78 -11.67 -0.27 -1.21
CA GLY A 78 -11.85 1.04 -1.85
C GLY A 78 -11.04 2.18 -1.23
N HIS A 79 -10.42 1.93 -0.07
CA HIS A 79 -9.77 2.96 0.73
C HIS A 79 -8.27 3.06 0.40
N VAL A 80 -7.74 4.29 0.37
CA VAL A 80 -6.35 4.59 -0.04
C VAL A 80 -5.29 3.96 0.87
N ASP A 81 -5.61 3.80 2.15
CA ASP A 81 -4.73 3.18 3.15
C ASP A 81 -4.42 1.70 2.84
N PHE A 82 -5.25 1.03 2.03
CA PHE A 82 -5.08 -0.36 1.61
C PHE A 82 -4.70 -0.47 0.13
N THR A 83 -4.01 0.52 -0.42
CA THR A 83 -3.54 0.52 -1.82
C THR A 83 -2.63 -0.66 -2.15
N VAL A 84 -1.86 -1.18 -1.18
CA VAL A 84 -1.03 -2.39 -1.35
C VAL A 84 -1.88 -3.65 -1.45
N GLU A 85 -3.01 -3.69 -0.74
CA GLU A 85 -4.03 -4.73 -0.88
C GLU A 85 -4.64 -4.71 -2.29
N VAL A 86 -4.91 -3.52 -2.83
CA VAL A 86 -5.43 -3.39 -4.20
C VAL A 86 -4.37 -3.82 -5.22
N GLU A 87 -3.13 -3.35 -5.08
CA GLU A 87 -2.01 -3.68 -5.98
C GLU A 87 -1.74 -5.19 -6.04
N ARG A 88 -1.72 -5.87 -4.88
CA ARG A 88 -1.47 -7.33 -4.82
C ARG A 88 -2.61 -8.12 -5.47
N CYS A 89 -3.84 -7.67 -5.33
CA CYS A 89 -5.01 -8.31 -5.92
C CYS A 89 -5.04 -8.13 -7.43
N LEU A 90 -4.90 -6.89 -7.93
CA LEU A 90 -4.90 -6.59 -9.36
C LEU A 90 -3.90 -7.46 -10.14
N ARG A 91 -2.71 -7.67 -9.58
CA ARG A 91 -1.67 -8.49 -10.19
C ARG A 91 -2.06 -9.94 -10.52
N VAL A 92 -2.94 -10.56 -9.72
CA VAL A 92 -3.34 -11.97 -9.91
C VAL A 92 -4.59 -12.15 -10.78
N LEU A 93 -5.22 -11.05 -11.17
CA LEU A 93 -6.48 -11.04 -11.91
C LEU A 93 -6.24 -11.06 -13.42
N ASP A 94 -7.16 -11.69 -14.13
CA ASP A 94 -7.16 -11.71 -15.59
C ASP A 94 -8.03 -10.58 -16.15
N GLY A 95 -9.07 -10.17 -15.41
CA GLY A 95 -9.93 -9.03 -15.73
C GLY A 95 -10.47 -8.35 -14.48
N ALA A 96 -11.20 -7.25 -14.64
CA ALA A 96 -11.82 -6.58 -13.50
C ALA A 96 -13.14 -5.88 -13.83
N VAL A 97 -13.93 -5.63 -12.78
CA VAL A 97 -15.19 -4.88 -12.84
C VAL A 97 -14.99 -3.58 -12.07
N ALA A 98 -15.01 -2.46 -12.78
CA ALA A 98 -14.97 -1.13 -12.20
C ALA A 98 -16.38 -0.66 -11.86
N VAL A 99 -16.70 -0.57 -10.57
CA VAL A 99 -18.02 -0.13 -10.08
C VAL A 99 -17.98 1.37 -9.80
N PHE A 100 -19.00 2.09 -10.26
CA PHE A 100 -19.13 3.53 -10.06
C PHE A 100 -20.50 3.85 -9.45
N ASP A 101 -20.59 4.84 -8.57
CA ASP A 101 -21.88 5.40 -8.16
C ASP A 101 -22.38 6.31 -9.30
N ALA A 102 -23.52 5.98 -9.91
CA ALA A 102 -24.12 6.73 -11.01
C ALA A 102 -24.48 8.19 -10.66
N SER A 103 -24.48 8.56 -9.38
CA SER A 103 -24.68 9.95 -8.93
C SER A 103 -23.39 10.75 -8.76
N ALA A 104 -22.25 10.08 -8.55
CA ALA A 104 -20.96 10.72 -8.29
C ALA A 104 -20.00 10.63 -9.49
N GLY A 105 -20.16 9.60 -10.34
CA GLY A 105 -19.28 9.34 -11.47
C GLY A 105 -17.89 8.89 -11.01
N VAL A 106 -16.83 9.37 -11.67
CA VAL A 106 -15.45 9.03 -11.31
C VAL A 106 -14.93 9.94 -10.20
N GLU A 107 -14.47 9.31 -9.12
CA GLU A 107 -13.91 9.96 -7.94
C GLU A 107 -12.37 9.83 -7.87
N ALA A 108 -11.73 10.58 -6.97
CA ALA A 108 -10.27 10.68 -6.90
C ALA A 108 -9.59 9.32 -6.67
N GLN A 109 -10.12 8.49 -5.77
CA GLN A 109 -9.56 7.17 -5.51
C GLN A 109 -9.79 6.20 -6.67
N THR A 110 -10.88 6.36 -7.42
CA THR A 110 -11.12 5.55 -8.63
C THR A 110 -10.02 5.76 -9.65
N LEU A 111 -9.49 6.99 -9.78
CA LEU A 111 -8.33 7.28 -10.64
C LEU A 111 -7.08 6.51 -10.20
N THR A 112 -6.82 6.45 -8.89
CA THR A 112 -5.67 5.70 -8.35
C THR A 112 -5.78 4.22 -8.69
N VAL A 113 -6.91 3.59 -8.38
CA VAL A 113 -7.12 2.16 -8.67
C VAL A 113 -7.13 1.88 -10.17
N TRP A 114 -7.66 2.80 -10.98
CA TRP A 114 -7.64 2.70 -12.43
C TRP A 114 -6.21 2.68 -12.98
N ARG A 115 -5.34 3.59 -12.51
CA ARG A 115 -3.92 3.63 -12.89
C ARG A 115 -3.17 2.37 -12.46
N GLN A 116 -3.49 1.81 -11.28
CA GLN A 116 -2.92 0.53 -10.85
C GLN A 116 -3.33 -0.61 -11.79
N ALA A 117 -4.59 -0.63 -12.25
CA ALA A 117 -5.06 -1.62 -13.21
C ALA A 117 -4.45 -1.41 -14.62
N ASP A 118 -4.17 -0.16 -15.02
CA ASP A 118 -3.44 0.16 -16.26
C ASP A 118 -2.01 -0.40 -16.22
N LYS A 119 -1.31 -0.24 -15.09
CA LYS A 119 0.06 -0.75 -14.87
C LYS A 119 0.16 -2.26 -15.07
N HIS A 120 -0.86 -3.02 -14.68
CA HIS A 120 -0.94 -4.48 -14.84
C HIS A 120 -1.67 -4.91 -16.13
N GLN A 121 -2.00 -3.95 -17.01
CA GLN A 121 -2.70 -4.17 -18.28
C GLN A 121 -3.96 -5.03 -18.12
N ILE A 122 -4.81 -4.76 -17.12
CA ILE A 122 -6.00 -5.56 -16.80
C ILE A 122 -7.21 -5.11 -17.63
N PRO A 123 -7.79 -5.96 -18.51
CA PRO A 123 -9.06 -5.69 -19.19
C PRO A 123 -10.18 -5.47 -18.19
N ARG A 124 -11.02 -4.47 -18.45
CA ARG A 124 -12.04 -4.01 -17.51
C ARG A 124 -13.40 -3.83 -18.17
N ILE A 125 -14.44 -4.05 -17.39
CA ILE A 125 -15.79 -3.58 -17.68
C ILE A 125 -16.23 -2.60 -16.58
N CYS A 126 -17.03 -1.62 -16.95
CA CYS A 126 -17.57 -0.62 -16.04
C CYS A 126 -19.02 -0.95 -15.68
N PHE A 127 -19.37 -0.85 -14.40
CA PHE A 127 -20.72 -1.03 -13.89
C PHE A 127 -21.18 0.23 -13.16
N LEU A 128 -22.13 0.95 -13.74
CA LEU A 128 -22.77 2.11 -13.14
C LEU A 128 -23.84 1.63 -12.17
N ASN A 129 -23.49 1.59 -10.88
CA ASN A 129 -24.33 1.13 -9.79
C ASN A 129 -25.15 2.28 -9.20
N LYS A 130 -26.09 1.95 -8.32
CA LYS A 130 -26.97 2.91 -7.61
C LYS A 130 -27.83 3.77 -8.54
N MET A 131 -28.25 3.22 -9.68
CA MET A 131 -29.18 3.87 -10.60
C MET A 131 -30.54 4.25 -9.96
N ASP A 132 -30.85 3.71 -8.79
CA ASP A 132 -32.04 4.02 -7.99
C ASP A 132 -31.95 5.31 -7.15
N LYS A 133 -30.75 5.87 -6.98
CA LYS A 133 -30.51 7.06 -6.15
C LYS A 133 -31.11 8.32 -6.79
N ASN A 134 -31.63 9.25 -5.99
CA ASN A 134 -32.33 10.45 -6.48
C ASN A 134 -31.52 11.33 -7.46
N ARG A 135 -30.18 11.32 -7.35
CA ARG A 135 -29.26 12.09 -8.22
C ARG A 135 -28.53 11.21 -9.23
N ALA A 136 -28.96 9.95 -9.41
CA ALA A 136 -28.36 9.08 -10.40
C ALA A 136 -28.61 9.65 -11.81
N SER A 137 -27.56 9.76 -12.60
CA SER A 137 -27.64 10.17 -14.00
C SER A 137 -26.69 9.31 -14.81
N PHE A 138 -27.26 8.56 -15.75
CA PHE A 138 -26.48 7.67 -16.60
C PHE A 138 -25.51 8.46 -17.49
N THR A 139 -26.02 9.51 -18.14
CA THR A 139 -25.25 10.38 -19.03
C THR A 139 -24.08 11.04 -18.31
N TYR A 140 -24.32 11.63 -17.13
CA TYR A 140 -23.25 12.26 -16.34
C TYR A 140 -22.14 11.25 -15.97
N ALA A 141 -22.51 10.05 -15.55
CA ALA A 141 -21.53 9.04 -15.15
C ALA A 141 -20.68 8.57 -16.34
N VAL A 142 -21.28 8.42 -17.53
CA VAL A 142 -20.56 8.09 -18.77
C VAL A 142 -19.61 9.22 -19.19
N GLU A 143 -20.07 10.48 -19.17
CA GLU A 143 -19.22 11.64 -19.48
C GLU A 143 -18.05 11.75 -18.51
N SER A 144 -18.30 11.50 -17.21
CA SER A 144 -17.29 11.49 -16.15
C SER A 144 -16.21 10.43 -16.41
N ILE A 145 -16.60 9.22 -16.84
CA ILE A 145 -15.67 8.15 -17.27
C ILE A 145 -14.80 8.64 -18.43
N GLN A 146 -15.42 9.21 -19.46
CA GLN A 146 -14.68 9.66 -20.64
C GLN A 146 -13.68 10.77 -20.31
N GLN A 147 -14.11 11.80 -19.57
CA GLN A 147 -13.30 12.99 -19.27
C GLN A 147 -12.18 12.70 -18.26
N LYS A 148 -12.50 12.00 -17.17
CA LYS A 148 -11.55 11.81 -16.06
C LYS A 148 -10.61 10.62 -16.28
N LEU A 149 -11.10 9.51 -16.83
CA LEU A 149 -10.27 8.32 -17.10
C LEU A 149 -9.60 8.37 -18.48
N LYS A 150 -9.95 9.35 -19.32
CA LYS A 150 -9.41 9.52 -20.69
C LYS A 150 -9.55 8.23 -21.54
N THR A 151 -10.65 7.50 -21.35
CA THR A 151 -10.95 6.24 -22.06
C THR A 151 -12.27 6.34 -22.83
N LYS A 152 -12.44 5.52 -23.87
CA LYS A 152 -13.67 5.48 -24.66
C LYS A 152 -14.68 4.50 -24.01
N PRO A 153 -15.85 4.96 -23.52
CA PRO A 153 -16.89 4.07 -23.02
C PRO A 153 -17.70 3.46 -24.18
N LEU A 154 -17.90 2.14 -24.17
CA LEU A 154 -18.80 1.42 -25.08
C LEU A 154 -20.10 1.11 -24.35
N LEU A 155 -21.20 1.77 -24.73
CA LEU A 155 -22.48 1.61 -24.04
C LEU A 155 -23.15 0.30 -24.47
N LEU A 156 -23.14 -0.69 -23.58
CA LEU A 156 -23.80 -1.99 -23.84
C LEU A 156 -25.25 -2.01 -23.38
N GLN A 157 -25.61 -1.14 -22.44
CA GLN A 157 -26.93 -1.11 -21.84
C GLN A 157 -27.43 0.32 -21.70
N LEU A 158 -28.75 0.49 -21.87
CA LEU A 158 -29.46 1.73 -21.55
C LEU A 158 -30.45 1.49 -20.41
N PRO A 159 -30.53 2.38 -19.41
CA PRO A 159 -31.48 2.24 -18.32
C PRO A 159 -32.90 2.58 -18.75
N ILE A 160 -33.88 1.84 -18.22
CA ILE A 160 -35.31 2.15 -18.36
C ILE A 160 -35.75 2.91 -17.12
N GLY A 161 -35.82 4.24 -17.27
CA GLY A 161 -36.07 5.19 -16.17
C GLY A 161 -34.80 5.51 -15.37
N GLU A 162 -34.87 6.55 -14.55
CA GLU A 162 -33.76 6.99 -13.68
C GLU A 162 -34.25 7.18 -12.25
N ALA A 163 -33.32 7.08 -11.29
CA ALA A 163 -33.59 7.22 -9.87
C ALA A 163 -34.77 6.32 -9.43
N LYS A 164 -35.79 6.90 -8.77
CA LYS A 164 -36.97 6.17 -8.30
C LYS A 164 -37.78 5.48 -9.42
N THR A 165 -37.63 5.91 -10.67
CA THR A 165 -38.34 5.32 -11.82
C THR A 165 -37.57 4.19 -12.50
N PHE A 166 -36.34 3.91 -12.04
CA PHE A 166 -35.49 2.85 -12.58
C PHE A 166 -36.14 1.47 -12.39
N ARG A 167 -36.61 0.88 -13.49
CA ARG A 167 -37.37 -0.39 -13.49
C ARG A 167 -36.73 -1.51 -14.30
N GLY A 168 -35.78 -1.19 -15.17
CA GLY A 168 -35.16 -2.15 -16.06
C GLY A 168 -34.03 -1.56 -16.86
N LEU A 169 -33.54 -2.34 -17.82
CA LEU A 169 -32.51 -1.95 -18.78
C LEU A 169 -32.80 -2.58 -20.14
N VAL A 170 -32.23 -2.00 -21.20
CA VAL A 170 -32.22 -2.56 -22.54
C VAL A 170 -30.79 -2.91 -22.91
N ASP A 171 -30.56 -4.14 -23.35
CA ASP A 171 -29.29 -4.56 -23.95
C ASP A 171 -29.23 -4.02 -25.38
N VAL A 172 -28.26 -3.15 -25.65
CA VAL A 172 -28.08 -2.48 -26.96
C VAL A 172 -27.56 -3.47 -28.01
N VAL A 173 -26.87 -4.53 -27.57
CA VAL A 173 -26.24 -5.55 -28.43
C VAL A 173 -27.26 -6.59 -28.88
N THR A 174 -28.23 -6.98 -28.05
CA THR A 174 -29.30 -7.93 -28.43
C THR A 174 -30.63 -7.26 -28.75
N LYS A 175 -30.79 -5.96 -28.46
CA LYS A 175 -32.06 -5.21 -28.49
C LYS A 175 -33.12 -5.76 -27.53
N GLU A 176 -32.72 -6.55 -26.54
CA GLU A 176 -33.65 -7.15 -25.57
C GLU A 176 -33.86 -6.22 -24.38
N GLN A 177 -35.12 -5.98 -24.04
CA GLN A 177 -35.48 -5.28 -22.81
C GLN A 177 -35.62 -6.28 -21.65
N ILE A 178 -35.04 -5.91 -20.51
CA ILE A 178 -35.08 -6.64 -19.26
C ILE A 178 -35.75 -5.77 -18.21
N VAL A 179 -36.93 -6.20 -17.74
CA VAL A 179 -37.72 -5.46 -16.76
C VAL A 179 -37.97 -6.31 -15.52
N TRP A 180 -37.59 -5.78 -14.36
CA TRP A 180 -37.88 -6.37 -13.05
C TRP A 180 -39.22 -5.85 -12.56
N LYS A 181 -40.10 -6.74 -12.11
CA LYS A 181 -41.41 -6.35 -11.60
C LYS A 181 -41.29 -5.94 -10.14
N SER A 182 -41.53 -4.67 -9.83
CA SER A 182 -41.64 -4.23 -8.44
C SER A 182 -42.97 -4.70 -7.85
N ALA A 183 -43.08 -5.96 -7.42
CA ALA A 183 -44.29 -6.49 -6.81
C ALA A 183 -44.34 -6.26 -5.28
N SER A 184 -43.18 -6.12 -4.62
CA SER A 184 -43.04 -5.77 -3.20
C SER A 184 -41.57 -5.46 -2.86
N ASP A 185 -41.29 -4.87 -1.69
CA ASP A 185 -39.93 -4.69 -1.15
C ASP A 185 -39.20 -6.02 -0.81
N LEU A 186 -39.86 -7.17 -1.03
CA LEU A 186 -39.37 -8.53 -0.79
C LEU A 186 -38.91 -9.24 -2.07
N ASP A 187 -38.88 -8.56 -3.23
CA ASP A 187 -38.40 -9.18 -4.48
C ASP A 187 -36.87 -9.33 -4.47
N ASP A 188 -36.42 -10.57 -4.57
CA ASP A 188 -35.01 -10.96 -4.61
C ASP A 188 -34.37 -10.74 -6.00
N GLY A 189 -35.15 -10.26 -6.97
CA GLY A 189 -34.69 -9.89 -8.31
C GLY A 189 -34.41 -11.07 -9.24
N LYS A 190 -34.74 -12.31 -8.84
CA LYS A 190 -34.61 -13.49 -9.71
C LYS A 190 -35.64 -13.51 -10.84
N ASN A 191 -36.79 -12.89 -10.63
CA ASN A 191 -37.90 -12.91 -11.60
C ASN A 191 -37.91 -11.62 -12.43
N PHE A 192 -37.37 -11.69 -13.64
CA PHE A 192 -37.46 -10.60 -14.62
C PHE A 192 -38.11 -11.07 -15.92
N LYS A 193 -38.69 -10.13 -16.67
CA LYS A 193 -39.20 -10.37 -18.02
C LYS A 193 -38.16 -9.90 -19.02
N GLN A 194 -37.71 -10.82 -19.87
CA GLN A 194 -36.86 -10.54 -21.02
C GLN A 194 -37.69 -10.71 -22.28
N LYS A 195 -37.70 -9.69 -23.15
CA LYS A 195 -38.32 -9.75 -24.48
C LYS A 195 -37.59 -8.83 -25.45
N LEU A 196 -37.70 -9.08 -26.74
CA LEU A 196 -37.20 -8.14 -27.76
C LEU A 196 -37.96 -6.81 -27.65
N LEU A 197 -37.24 -5.69 -27.71
CA LEU A 197 -37.85 -4.37 -27.74
C LEU A 197 -38.46 -4.13 -29.12
N MET A 198 -39.77 -3.92 -29.15
CA MET A 198 -40.50 -3.56 -30.36
C MET A 198 -40.86 -2.08 -30.34
N GLU A 199 -40.92 -1.44 -31.49
CA GLU A 199 -41.35 -0.03 -31.63
C GLU A 199 -42.73 0.22 -30.97
N ALA A 200 -43.63 -0.78 -31.01
CA ALA A 200 -44.95 -0.72 -30.39
C ALA A 200 -44.94 -0.71 -28.84
N ASP A 201 -43.84 -1.10 -28.19
CA ASP A 201 -43.75 -1.12 -26.73
C ASP A 201 -43.47 0.27 -26.15
N ASP A 202 -42.49 0.97 -26.72
CA ASP A 202 -42.09 2.34 -26.37
C ASP A 202 -41.31 2.95 -27.55
N PRO A 203 -41.97 3.75 -28.41
CA PRO A 203 -41.32 4.29 -29.62
C PRO A 203 -40.11 5.17 -29.33
N LYS A 204 -40.13 5.89 -28.20
CA LYS A 204 -39.04 6.80 -27.84
C LYS A 204 -37.81 6.01 -27.41
N LEU A 205 -38.01 5.04 -26.52
CA LEU A 205 -36.93 4.15 -26.08
C LEU A 205 -36.38 3.30 -27.23
N PHE A 206 -37.24 2.85 -28.15
CA PHE A 206 -36.82 2.12 -29.34
C PHE A 206 -35.87 2.94 -30.20
N GLN A 207 -36.20 4.21 -30.47
CA GLN A 207 -35.32 5.11 -31.23
C GLN A 207 -34.00 5.38 -30.48
N GLU A 208 -34.06 5.64 -29.17
CA GLU A 208 -32.86 5.86 -28.35
C GLU A 208 -31.91 4.64 -28.38
N VAL A 209 -32.45 3.43 -28.32
CA VAL A 209 -31.68 2.18 -28.42
C VAL A 209 -31.10 1.99 -29.82
N GLN A 210 -31.85 2.35 -30.86
CA GLN A 210 -31.39 2.24 -32.24
C GLN A 210 -30.22 3.20 -32.52
N ASP A 211 -30.33 4.44 -32.06
CA ASP A 211 -29.28 5.45 -32.18
C ASP A 211 -28.03 5.04 -31.38
N ALA A 212 -28.23 4.54 -30.15
CA ALA A 212 -27.12 4.03 -29.32
C ALA A 212 -26.44 2.81 -29.93
N ARG A 213 -27.20 1.90 -30.57
CA ARG A 213 -26.64 0.74 -31.27
C ARG A 213 -25.82 1.16 -32.48
N ASN A 214 -26.31 2.10 -33.29
CA ASN A 214 -25.58 2.61 -34.45
C ASN A 214 -24.27 3.27 -33.99
N THR A 215 -24.34 4.10 -32.95
CA THR A 215 -23.15 4.71 -32.33
C THR A 215 -22.16 3.66 -31.83
N LEU A 216 -22.65 2.59 -31.19
CA LEU A 216 -21.80 1.48 -30.72
C LEU A 216 -21.12 0.76 -31.88
N ILE A 217 -21.84 0.49 -32.98
CA ILE A 217 -21.30 -0.18 -34.17
C ILE A 217 -20.20 0.67 -34.81
N GLU A 218 -20.44 1.97 -34.97
CA GLU A 218 -19.43 2.93 -35.47
C GLU A 218 -18.18 2.93 -34.60
N GLN A 219 -18.35 3.06 -33.27
CA GLN A 219 -17.23 3.06 -32.33
C GLN A 219 -16.44 1.74 -32.34
N VAL A 220 -17.12 0.61 -32.49
CA VAL A 220 -16.47 -0.71 -32.55
C VAL A 220 -15.72 -0.88 -33.88
N ALA A 221 -16.30 -0.45 -35.00
CA ALA A 221 -15.64 -0.47 -36.31
C ALA A 221 -14.38 0.41 -36.32
N ASP A 222 -14.39 1.57 -35.66
CA ASP A 222 -13.21 2.44 -35.53
C ASP A 222 -12.05 1.80 -34.74
N LEU A 223 -12.33 0.78 -33.92
CA LEU A 223 -11.37 0.21 -32.97
C LEU A 223 -10.93 -1.22 -33.32
N ASP A 224 -11.67 -1.92 -34.17
CA ASP A 224 -11.45 -3.31 -34.57
C ASP A 224 -11.51 -3.44 -36.10
N ASP A 225 -10.34 -3.54 -36.74
CA ASP A 225 -10.20 -3.58 -38.20
C ASP A 225 -10.96 -4.76 -38.82
N GLU A 226 -10.95 -5.93 -38.17
CA GLU A 226 -11.68 -7.13 -38.62
C GLU A 226 -13.20 -6.89 -38.66
N PHE A 227 -13.74 -6.20 -37.65
CA PHE A 227 -15.15 -5.82 -37.63
C PHE A 227 -15.46 -4.71 -38.64
N ALA A 228 -14.56 -3.74 -38.83
CA ALA A 228 -14.73 -2.71 -39.84
C ALA A 228 -14.88 -3.28 -41.25
N GLU A 229 -14.02 -4.26 -41.61
CA GLU A 229 -14.11 -4.97 -42.89
C GLU A 229 -15.44 -5.72 -43.04
N LEU A 230 -15.91 -6.37 -41.98
CA LEU A 230 -17.21 -7.07 -41.97
C LEU A 230 -18.37 -6.09 -42.21
N VAL A 231 -18.38 -4.95 -41.51
CA VAL A 231 -19.41 -3.92 -41.63
C VAL A 231 -19.44 -3.32 -43.04
N LEU A 232 -18.28 -2.94 -43.57
CA LEU A 232 -18.17 -2.32 -44.90
C LEU A 232 -18.46 -3.30 -46.04
N GLY A 233 -18.15 -4.59 -45.84
CA GLY A 233 -18.36 -5.64 -46.83
C GLY A 233 -19.80 -6.16 -46.86
N GLU A 234 -20.27 -6.75 -45.76
CA GLU A 234 -21.53 -7.51 -45.72
C GLU A 234 -22.73 -6.68 -45.26
N TYR A 235 -22.51 -5.58 -44.52
CA TYR A 235 -23.58 -4.85 -43.83
C TYR A 235 -23.57 -3.34 -44.10
N SER A 236 -22.97 -2.88 -45.20
CA SER A 236 -22.80 -1.45 -45.50
C SER A 236 -24.10 -0.72 -45.81
N GLU A 237 -25.16 -1.43 -46.18
CA GLU A 237 -26.48 -0.86 -46.49
C GLU A 237 -27.39 -0.79 -45.26
N ASP A 238 -27.26 -1.72 -44.31
CA ASP A 238 -28.12 -1.80 -43.12
C ASP A 238 -27.39 -2.41 -41.91
N PHE A 239 -27.07 -1.56 -40.93
CA PHE A 239 -26.42 -1.95 -39.68
C PHE A 239 -27.33 -2.77 -38.76
N ASP A 240 -28.65 -2.77 -38.97
CA ASP A 240 -29.58 -3.56 -38.15
C ASP A 240 -29.49 -5.05 -38.40
N LEU A 241 -28.96 -5.44 -39.55
CA LEU A 241 -28.76 -6.85 -39.91
C LEU A 241 -27.52 -7.45 -39.25
N ILE A 242 -26.66 -6.64 -38.60
CA ILE A 242 -25.44 -7.11 -37.96
C ILE A 242 -25.80 -8.05 -36.80
N PRO A 243 -25.36 -9.32 -36.85
CA PRO A 243 -25.62 -10.29 -35.79
C PRO A 243 -24.98 -9.90 -34.46
N ALA A 244 -25.69 -10.13 -33.36
CA ALA A 244 -25.22 -9.81 -32.02
C ALA A 244 -23.92 -10.53 -31.65
N ASP A 245 -23.72 -11.78 -32.09
CA ASP A 245 -22.52 -12.58 -31.82
C ASP A 245 -21.25 -11.99 -32.46
N LYS A 246 -21.37 -11.41 -33.67
CA LYS A 246 -20.27 -10.73 -34.36
C LYS A 246 -19.87 -9.46 -33.62
N LEU A 247 -20.87 -8.65 -33.23
CA LEU A 247 -20.65 -7.45 -32.44
C LEU A 247 -20.05 -7.77 -31.06
N GLN A 248 -20.54 -8.82 -30.37
CA GLN A 248 -19.98 -9.28 -29.09
C GLN A 248 -18.51 -9.72 -29.22
N SER A 249 -18.17 -10.43 -30.30
CA SER A 249 -16.81 -10.88 -30.56
C SER A 249 -15.84 -9.71 -30.75
N ALA A 250 -16.26 -8.67 -31.48
CA ALA A 250 -15.49 -7.45 -31.67
C ALA A 250 -15.31 -6.67 -30.35
N ILE A 251 -16.38 -6.49 -29.57
CA ILE A 251 -16.31 -5.84 -28.24
C ILE A 251 -15.34 -6.59 -27.33
N ARG A 252 -15.35 -7.93 -27.34
CA ARG A 252 -14.41 -8.74 -26.57
C ARG A 252 -12.96 -8.47 -26.98
N ARG A 253 -12.65 -8.44 -28.29
CA ARG A 253 -11.30 -8.12 -28.79
C ARG A 253 -10.84 -6.72 -28.36
N ILE A 254 -11.70 -5.72 -28.48
CA ILE A 254 -11.44 -4.33 -28.05
C ILE A 254 -11.17 -4.27 -26.54
N THR A 255 -11.99 -4.98 -25.74
CA THR A 255 -11.86 -5.03 -24.27
C THR A 255 -10.54 -5.68 -23.87
N MET A 256 -10.18 -6.79 -24.51
CA MET A 256 -8.91 -7.49 -24.27
C MET A 256 -7.70 -6.62 -24.64
N ALA A 257 -7.80 -5.85 -25.73
CA ALA A 257 -6.78 -4.89 -26.15
C ALA A 257 -6.79 -3.57 -25.34
N GLN A 258 -7.74 -3.40 -24.42
CA GLN A 258 -7.92 -2.21 -23.58
C GLN A 258 -8.08 -0.90 -24.37
N LYS A 259 -8.54 -0.94 -25.62
CA LYS A 259 -8.73 0.26 -26.46
C LYS A 259 -9.97 1.06 -26.04
N ALA A 260 -10.98 0.38 -25.49
CA ALA A 260 -12.20 0.96 -24.96
C ALA A 260 -12.77 0.05 -23.86
N VAL A 261 -13.73 0.56 -23.09
CA VAL A 261 -14.28 -0.14 -21.92
C VAL A 261 -15.80 -0.32 -22.04
N PRO A 262 -16.31 -1.56 -21.96
CA PRO A 262 -17.75 -1.82 -21.93
C PRO A 262 -18.39 -1.22 -20.68
N VAL A 263 -19.51 -0.51 -20.84
CA VAL A 263 -20.28 0.11 -19.76
C VAL A 263 -21.64 -0.55 -19.64
N LEU A 264 -21.94 -1.01 -18.43
CA LEU A 264 -23.20 -1.59 -17.99
C LEU A 264 -23.79 -0.73 -16.86
N CYS A 265 -25.07 -0.91 -16.55
CA CYS A 265 -25.74 -0.17 -15.48
C CYS A 265 -26.70 -1.03 -14.66
N GLY A 266 -26.93 -0.65 -13.41
CA GLY A 266 -27.86 -1.35 -12.54
C GLY A 266 -27.99 -0.75 -11.15
N SER A 267 -28.68 -1.48 -10.29
CA SER A 267 -28.75 -1.21 -8.86
C SER A 267 -28.60 -2.54 -8.12
N ALA A 268 -27.41 -2.76 -7.54
CA ALA A 268 -27.13 -3.94 -6.73
C ALA A 268 -28.02 -3.98 -5.47
N LEU A 269 -28.34 -2.82 -4.89
CA LEU A 269 -29.22 -2.72 -3.73
C LEU A 269 -30.66 -3.11 -4.07
N LYS A 270 -31.17 -2.70 -5.24
CA LYS A 270 -32.51 -3.02 -5.71
C LYS A 270 -32.58 -4.28 -6.56
N ASN A 271 -31.55 -5.12 -6.52
CA ASN A 271 -31.54 -6.44 -7.17
C ASN A 271 -31.76 -6.39 -8.70
N LYS A 272 -31.28 -5.33 -9.37
CA LYS A 272 -31.48 -5.08 -10.81
C LYS A 272 -30.13 -4.94 -11.53
N GLY A 273 -29.93 -5.69 -12.61
CA GLY A 273 -28.77 -5.55 -13.50
C GLY A 273 -27.50 -6.33 -13.12
N VAL A 274 -27.48 -7.03 -11.98
CA VAL A 274 -26.32 -7.84 -11.58
C VAL A 274 -26.19 -9.14 -12.39
N GLN A 275 -27.31 -9.79 -12.76
CA GLN A 275 -27.24 -11.01 -13.60
C GLN A 275 -26.70 -10.70 -15.01
N PRO A 276 -27.16 -9.64 -15.70
CA PRO A 276 -26.52 -9.20 -16.95
C PRO A 276 -25.04 -8.82 -16.78
N LEU A 277 -24.64 -8.27 -15.64
CA LEU A 277 -23.23 -8.02 -15.34
C LEU A 277 -22.40 -9.31 -15.26
N MET A 278 -22.93 -10.36 -14.61
CA MET A 278 -22.28 -11.68 -14.55
C MET A 278 -22.18 -12.33 -15.93
N ASP A 279 -23.18 -12.11 -16.79
CA ASP A 279 -23.13 -12.54 -18.19
C ASP A 279 -22.02 -11.80 -18.96
N ALA A 280 -21.92 -10.48 -18.77
CA ALA A 280 -20.88 -9.64 -19.38
C ALA A 280 -19.47 -10.04 -18.96
N ILE A 281 -19.26 -10.44 -17.70
CA ILE A 281 -17.99 -10.99 -17.21
C ILE A 281 -17.55 -12.20 -18.04
N ILE A 282 -18.46 -13.12 -18.33
CA ILE A 282 -18.12 -14.31 -19.12
C ILE A 282 -17.84 -13.93 -20.57
N MET A 283 -18.65 -13.04 -21.13
CA MET A 283 -18.61 -12.65 -22.55
C MET A 283 -17.42 -11.79 -22.92
N TYR A 284 -17.04 -10.81 -22.09
CA TYR A 284 -16.08 -9.77 -22.47
C TYR A 284 -14.75 -9.82 -21.72
N LEU A 285 -14.70 -10.39 -20.50
CA LEU A 285 -13.45 -10.52 -19.76
C LEU A 285 -12.68 -11.80 -20.16
N PRO A 286 -11.33 -11.75 -20.11
CA PRO A 286 -10.50 -12.84 -20.59
C PRO A 286 -10.47 -14.03 -19.64
N ALA A 287 -10.20 -15.20 -20.21
CA ALA A 287 -9.80 -16.39 -19.48
C ALA A 287 -8.27 -16.37 -19.20
N PRO A 288 -7.77 -17.15 -18.21
CA PRO A 288 -6.36 -17.18 -17.86
C PRO A 288 -5.41 -17.47 -19.03
N ASN A 289 -5.83 -18.34 -19.95
CA ASN A 289 -5.03 -18.76 -21.10
C ASN A 289 -5.04 -17.76 -22.26
N GLU A 290 -5.89 -16.73 -22.18
CA GLU A 290 -5.97 -15.65 -23.16
C GLU A 290 -5.07 -14.46 -22.75
N ARG A 291 -4.47 -14.50 -21.55
CA ARG A 291 -3.48 -13.54 -21.08
C ARG A 291 -2.08 -14.01 -21.48
N SER A 292 -1.31 -13.16 -22.14
CA SER A 292 0.10 -13.42 -22.43
C SER A 292 0.97 -12.87 -21.30
N TYR A 293 1.74 -13.74 -20.66
CA TYR A 293 2.73 -13.34 -19.66
C TYR A 293 4.12 -13.68 -20.18
N GLU A 294 4.97 -12.66 -20.39
CA GLU A 294 6.33 -12.86 -20.95
C GLU A 294 7.17 -13.85 -20.13
N PHE A 295 7.06 -13.80 -18.80
CA PHE A 295 7.84 -14.69 -17.91
C PHE A 295 7.49 -16.18 -18.07
N LEU A 296 6.30 -16.52 -18.59
CA LEU A 296 5.86 -17.92 -18.71
C LEU A 296 6.72 -18.72 -19.70
N GLN A 297 7.32 -18.06 -20.69
CA GLN A 297 8.19 -18.71 -21.68
C GLN A 297 9.40 -19.42 -21.03
N TRP A 298 9.83 -18.93 -19.87
CA TRP A 298 10.96 -19.50 -19.12
C TRP A 298 10.59 -20.76 -18.35
N TYR A 299 9.34 -20.88 -17.92
CA TYR A 299 8.87 -21.99 -17.08
C TYR A 299 8.30 -23.15 -17.90
N LYS A 300 7.78 -22.91 -19.12
CA LYS A 300 7.13 -23.94 -19.93
C LYS A 300 6.04 -24.66 -19.12
N ASP A 301 6.18 -25.96 -18.90
CA ASP A 301 5.24 -26.80 -18.13
C ASP A 301 5.63 -26.94 -16.64
N ASP A 302 6.76 -26.36 -16.21
CA ASP A 302 7.14 -26.37 -14.80
C ASP A 302 6.19 -25.50 -13.98
N LEU A 303 6.02 -25.85 -12.70
CA LEU A 303 5.22 -25.06 -11.77
C LEU A 303 5.80 -23.65 -11.63
N CYS A 304 4.96 -22.65 -11.91
CA CYS A 304 5.20 -21.26 -11.59
C CYS A 304 3.94 -20.69 -10.93
N ALA A 305 4.08 -20.25 -9.68
CA ALA A 305 2.98 -19.69 -8.90
C ALA A 305 3.43 -18.44 -8.14
N LEU A 306 2.50 -17.51 -7.93
CA LEU A 306 2.71 -16.31 -7.13
C LEU A 306 1.98 -16.43 -5.80
N ALA A 307 2.69 -16.26 -4.69
CA ALA A 307 2.06 -16.00 -3.40
C ALA A 307 1.63 -14.53 -3.34
N PHE A 308 0.34 -14.25 -3.28
CA PHE A 308 -0.17 -12.87 -3.38
C PHE A 308 -0.88 -12.37 -2.11
N LYS A 309 -1.23 -13.28 -1.20
CA LYS A 309 -1.82 -12.94 0.09
C LYS A 309 -1.42 -13.98 1.13
N VAL A 310 -1.09 -13.52 2.33
CA VAL A 310 -0.81 -14.38 3.49
C VAL A 310 -1.76 -14.01 4.61
N LEU A 311 -2.33 -15.00 5.27
CA LEU A 311 -3.12 -14.85 6.49
C LEU A 311 -2.54 -15.75 7.57
N HIS A 312 -2.55 -15.30 8.82
CA HIS A 312 -2.12 -16.10 9.95
C HIS A 312 -3.33 -16.72 10.65
N ASP A 313 -3.35 -18.06 10.73
CA ASP A 313 -4.34 -18.82 11.49
C ASP A 313 -3.69 -19.37 12.76
N LYS A 314 -4.33 -19.16 13.92
CA LYS A 314 -3.78 -19.55 15.23
C LYS A 314 -3.46 -21.04 15.35
N CYS A 315 -4.22 -21.90 14.66
CA CYS A 315 -4.09 -23.35 14.75
C CYS A 315 -3.26 -23.93 13.59
N ARG A 316 -3.39 -23.35 12.39
CA ARG A 316 -2.82 -23.89 11.15
C ARG A 316 -1.54 -23.17 10.72
N GLY A 317 -1.21 -22.06 11.36
CA GLY A 317 -0.09 -21.20 11.01
C GLY A 317 -0.38 -20.39 9.74
N PRO A 318 0.64 -20.04 8.94
CA PRO A 318 0.45 -19.22 7.75
C PRO A 318 -0.34 -19.96 6.66
N LEU A 319 -1.44 -19.33 6.25
CA LEU A 319 -2.26 -19.67 5.11
C LEU A 319 -1.83 -18.77 3.94
N VAL A 320 -1.27 -19.36 2.88
CA VAL A 320 -0.71 -18.60 1.76
C VAL A 320 -1.58 -18.80 0.52
N PHE A 321 -2.20 -17.73 0.05
CA PHE A 321 -2.93 -17.69 -1.21
C PHE A 321 -1.96 -17.65 -2.38
N VAL A 322 -2.17 -18.57 -3.32
CA VAL A 322 -1.33 -18.73 -4.50
C VAL A 322 -2.15 -18.67 -5.78
N ARG A 323 -1.59 -18.00 -6.79
CA ARG A 323 -2.05 -18.02 -8.17
C ARG A 323 -1.10 -18.89 -8.99
N VAL A 324 -1.60 -19.96 -9.62
CA VAL A 324 -0.79 -20.83 -10.48
C VAL A 324 -0.88 -20.36 -11.93
N TYR A 325 0.26 -20.03 -12.53
CA TYR A 325 0.34 -19.59 -13.93
C TYR A 325 0.76 -20.72 -14.89
N SER A 326 1.63 -21.64 -14.45
CA SER A 326 2.04 -22.82 -15.22
C SER A 326 2.24 -24.04 -14.30
N GLY A 327 2.24 -25.23 -14.90
CA GLY A 327 2.40 -26.49 -14.19
C GLY A 327 1.20 -26.87 -13.31
N SER A 328 1.43 -27.70 -12.29
CA SER A 328 0.36 -28.10 -11.36
C SER A 328 0.87 -28.13 -9.93
N LEU A 329 0.01 -27.77 -8.99
CA LEU A 329 0.31 -27.82 -7.57
C LEU A 329 -0.50 -28.95 -6.91
N LYS A 330 0.16 -29.80 -6.11
CA LYS A 330 -0.46 -30.96 -5.44
C LYS A 330 -0.19 -30.91 -3.94
N PRO A 331 -1.12 -31.35 -3.08
CA PRO A 331 -0.89 -31.43 -1.64
C PRO A 331 0.35 -32.31 -1.33
N GLN A 332 0.98 -32.08 -0.18
CA GLN A 332 2.18 -32.79 0.28
C GLN A 332 3.44 -32.64 -0.59
N SER A 333 3.42 -31.78 -1.62
CA SER A 333 4.59 -31.51 -2.45
C SER A 333 5.60 -30.58 -1.77
N ALA A 334 6.89 -30.83 -2.00
CA ALA A 334 7.92 -29.83 -1.76
C ALA A 334 7.92 -28.80 -2.91
N VAL A 335 8.04 -27.52 -2.56
CA VAL A 335 8.13 -26.41 -3.49
C VAL A 335 9.33 -25.55 -3.13
N TYR A 336 9.84 -24.78 -4.08
CA TYR A 336 10.98 -23.90 -3.90
C TYR A 336 10.55 -22.45 -4.02
N ASN A 337 10.85 -21.65 -3.00
CA ASN A 337 10.64 -20.21 -3.02
C ASN A 337 11.91 -19.55 -3.56
N ILE A 338 11.82 -18.91 -4.72
CA ILE A 338 12.97 -18.30 -5.39
C ILE A 338 13.45 -17.08 -4.61
N ASN A 339 12.53 -16.23 -4.15
CA ASN A 339 12.82 -14.97 -3.46
C ASN A 339 13.54 -15.20 -2.12
N LYS A 340 13.19 -16.28 -1.39
CA LYS A 340 13.81 -16.64 -0.11
C LYS A 340 14.94 -17.67 -0.24
N GLY A 341 15.12 -18.25 -1.42
CA GLY A 341 16.15 -19.25 -1.69
C GLY A 341 15.96 -20.58 -0.95
N CYS A 342 14.75 -20.89 -0.48
CA CYS A 342 14.47 -22.01 0.43
C CYS A 342 13.48 -23.02 -0.17
N THR A 343 13.53 -24.26 0.33
CA THR A 343 12.53 -25.30 0.00
C THR A 343 11.54 -25.40 1.13
N GLU A 344 10.26 -25.32 0.79
CA GLU A 344 9.14 -25.42 1.72
C GLU A 344 8.28 -26.64 1.36
N ARG A 345 7.55 -27.19 2.33
CA ARG A 345 6.64 -28.31 2.08
C ARG A 345 5.22 -27.88 2.41
N MET A 346 4.35 -27.95 1.40
CA MET A 346 2.93 -27.73 1.58
C MET A 346 2.28 -28.99 2.16
N SER A 347 1.41 -28.86 3.15
CA SER A 347 0.66 -29.98 3.73
C SER A 347 -0.67 -30.20 3.02
N ARG A 348 -1.48 -29.13 2.92
CA ARG A 348 -2.84 -29.15 2.36
C ARG A 348 -3.00 -28.06 1.31
N LEU A 349 -3.89 -28.33 0.37
CA LEU A 349 -4.29 -27.43 -0.70
C LEU A 349 -5.80 -27.27 -0.63
N LEU A 350 -6.26 -26.04 -0.53
CA LEU A 350 -7.63 -25.67 -0.21
C LEU A 350 -8.15 -24.70 -1.28
N LEU A 351 -9.41 -24.85 -1.69
CA LEU A 351 -10.08 -23.86 -2.52
C LEU A 351 -10.80 -22.86 -1.60
N PRO A 352 -10.58 -21.55 -1.76
CA PRO A 352 -11.27 -20.56 -0.95
C PRO A 352 -12.73 -20.49 -1.38
N PHE A 353 -13.60 -20.95 -0.49
CA PHE A 353 -15.05 -20.99 -0.65
C PHE A 353 -15.65 -20.24 0.56
N ALA A 354 -15.44 -18.91 0.60
CA ALA A 354 -15.85 -18.03 1.71
C ALA A 354 -15.37 -18.56 3.07
N ASP A 355 -16.28 -18.78 4.03
CA ASP A 355 -16.00 -19.37 5.35
C ASP A 355 -15.63 -20.85 5.29
N GLN A 356 -15.89 -21.53 4.17
CA GLN A 356 -15.58 -22.94 3.97
C GLN A 356 -14.31 -23.10 3.15
N GLN A 357 -13.46 -24.03 3.56
CA GLN A 357 -12.21 -24.33 2.87
C GLN A 357 -12.24 -25.78 2.42
N ILE A 358 -12.43 -25.98 1.12
CA ILE A 358 -12.60 -27.31 0.53
C ILE A 358 -11.22 -27.83 0.12
N GLU A 359 -10.82 -28.99 0.64
CA GLU A 359 -9.58 -29.65 0.21
C GLU A 359 -9.67 -30.12 -1.24
N ILE A 360 -8.61 -29.85 -2.00
CA ILE A 360 -8.51 -30.25 -3.41
C ILE A 360 -7.25 -31.09 -3.67
N PRO A 361 -7.35 -32.11 -4.55
CA PRO A 361 -6.24 -33.02 -4.83
C PRO A 361 -5.17 -32.40 -5.75
N SER A 362 -5.52 -31.36 -6.51
CA SER A 362 -4.60 -30.64 -7.38
C SER A 362 -5.17 -29.31 -7.83
N LEU A 363 -4.31 -28.32 -8.09
CA LEU A 363 -4.66 -27.07 -8.73
C LEU A 363 -4.04 -27.00 -10.13
N MET A 364 -4.88 -26.66 -11.12
CA MET A 364 -4.48 -26.46 -12.51
C MET A 364 -4.11 -24.99 -12.79
N PRO A 365 -3.34 -24.69 -13.85
CA PRO A 365 -3.02 -23.33 -14.26
C PRO A 365 -4.27 -22.47 -14.41
N GLY A 366 -4.16 -21.20 -14.04
CA GLY A 366 -5.25 -20.25 -14.13
C GLY A 366 -6.27 -20.32 -12.99
N ASN A 367 -6.00 -21.06 -11.92
CA ASN A 367 -6.80 -21.04 -10.68
C ASN A 367 -6.04 -20.41 -9.51
N ILE A 368 -6.80 -20.05 -8.48
CA ILE A 368 -6.33 -19.55 -7.20
C ILE A 368 -6.62 -20.61 -6.13
N ALA A 369 -5.68 -20.81 -5.21
CA ALA A 369 -5.87 -21.70 -4.06
C ALA A 369 -5.23 -21.14 -2.80
N LEU A 370 -5.63 -21.70 -1.68
CA LEU A 370 -5.07 -21.48 -0.37
C LEU A 370 -4.20 -22.67 0.02
N THR A 371 -2.98 -22.41 0.45
CA THR A 371 -2.01 -23.44 0.85
C THR A 371 -1.76 -23.39 2.35
N VAL A 372 -1.53 -24.54 2.95
CA VAL A 372 -1.14 -24.67 4.36
C VAL A 372 0.27 -25.25 4.45
N GLY A 373 1.10 -24.70 5.34
CA GLY A 373 2.43 -25.24 5.67
C GLY A 373 3.62 -24.50 5.05
N LEU A 374 3.38 -23.49 4.20
CA LEU A 374 4.43 -22.60 3.71
C LEU A 374 4.85 -21.61 4.81
N LYS A 375 5.89 -21.95 5.56
CA LYS A 375 6.34 -21.23 6.76
C LYS A 375 7.14 -19.96 6.48
N GLN A 376 7.73 -19.79 5.31
CA GLN A 376 8.60 -18.66 4.97
C GLN A 376 8.05 -17.80 3.82
N SER A 377 7.17 -18.35 2.98
CA SER A 377 6.55 -17.63 1.86
C SER A 377 5.81 -16.37 2.32
N ALA A 378 6.08 -15.24 1.67
CA ALA A 378 5.44 -13.95 1.90
C ALA A 378 4.72 -13.46 0.64
N THR A 379 3.93 -12.40 0.78
CA THR A 379 3.28 -11.72 -0.35
C THR A 379 4.33 -11.23 -1.35
N GLY A 380 4.15 -11.57 -2.63
CA GLY A 380 5.07 -11.26 -3.73
C GLY A 380 6.09 -12.36 -4.06
N ASP A 381 6.16 -13.45 -3.27
CA ASP A 381 7.13 -14.51 -3.52
C ASP A 381 6.73 -15.42 -4.71
N THR A 382 7.71 -15.79 -5.53
CA THR A 382 7.58 -16.76 -6.63
C THR A 382 7.87 -18.17 -6.13
N ILE A 383 6.90 -19.06 -6.32
CA ILE A 383 6.94 -20.47 -5.91
C ILE A 383 7.05 -21.35 -7.15
N VAL A 384 8.05 -22.24 -7.17
CA VAL A 384 8.28 -23.20 -8.26
C VAL A 384 8.43 -24.64 -7.77
N SER A 385 8.49 -25.60 -8.70
CA SER A 385 8.54 -27.02 -8.36
C SER A 385 9.81 -27.43 -7.59
N SER A 386 10.96 -26.85 -7.92
CA SER A 386 12.24 -27.18 -7.29
C SER A 386 13.32 -26.14 -7.60
N LYS A 387 14.43 -26.19 -6.85
CA LYS A 387 15.64 -25.41 -7.15
C LYS A 387 16.18 -25.69 -8.57
N ALA A 388 16.06 -26.92 -9.06
CA ALA A 388 16.50 -27.27 -10.41
C ALA A 388 15.64 -26.59 -11.49
N SER A 389 14.33 -26.49 -11.27
CA SER A 389 13.42 -25.77 -12.16
C SER A 389 13.69 -24.26 -12.18
N ALA A 390 13.93 -23.64 -11.02
CA ALA A 390 14.39 -22.24 -10.95
C ALA A 390 15.68 -22.02 -11.75
N VAL A 391 16.68 -22.90 -11.60
CA VAL A 391 17.94 -22.82 -12.35
C VAL A 391 17.74 -23.06 -13.85
N ALA A 392 16.82 -23.96 -14.24
CA ALA A 392 16.50 -24.22 -15.63
C ALA A 392 15.82 -23.02 -16.29
N ALA A 393 14.86 -22.38 -15.61
CA ALA A 393 14.25 -21.14 -16.04
C ALA A 393 15.31 -20.04 -16.21
N ALA A 394 16.19 -19.87 -15.22
CA ALA A 394 17.29 -18.90 -15.27
C ALA A 394 18.23 -19.10 -16.45
N ARG A 395 18.57 -20.36 -16.77
CA ARG A 395 19.39 -20.70 -17.94
C ARG A 395 18.69 -20.41 -19.27
N ARG A 396 17.36 -20.50 -19.33
CA ARG A 396 16.59 -20.18 -20.55
C ARG A 396 16.57 -18.68 -20.79
N ALA A 397 16.25 -17.88 -19.76
CA ALA A 397 16.28 -16.41 -19.89
C ALA A 397 17.68 -15.89 -20.25
N GLY A 398 18.73 -16.42 -19.62
CA GLY A 398 20.11 -16.00 -19.91
C GLY A 398 20.66 -16.44 -21.27
N ARG A 399 19.95 -17.28 -22.04
CA ARG A 399 20.31 -17.62 -23.43
C ARG A 399 19.70 -16.64 -24.44
N ASP A 400 18.56 -16.03 -24.12
CA ASP A 400 17.93 -15.00 -24.94
C ASP A 400 18.57 -13.61 -24.72
N ALA A 401 19.10 -13.36 -23.53
CA ALA A 401 19.95 -12.20 -23.25
C ALA A 401 21.36 -12.42 -23.82
N GLY A 402 21.54 -12.29 -25.14
CA GLY A 402 22.85 -12.36 -25.76
C GLY A 402 23.80 -11.25 -25.27
N GLY A 403 24.85 -11.60 -24.53
CA GLY A 403 25.97 -10.70 -24.22
C GLY A 403 26.47 -10.75 -22.77
N GLU A 404 27.78 -10.61 -22.58
CA GLU A 404 28.56 -10.84 -21.34
C GLU A 404 28.28 -9.91 -20.13
N ASN A 405 27.18 -9.18 -20.07
CA ASN A 405 26.85 -8.34 -18.91
C ASN A 405 25.58 -8.83 -18.21
N ARG A 406 25.77 -9.66 -17.17
CA ARG A 406 24.70 -10.03 -16.23
C ARG A 406 24.26 -8.78 -15.46
N SER A 407 23.25 -8.11 -15.97
CA SER A 407 22.59 -7.02 -15.27
C SER A 407 21.65 -7.60 -14.20
N ARG A 408 21.46 -6.85 -13.11
CA ARG A 408 20.48 -7.16 -12.04
C ARG A 408 19.05 -7.31 -12.61
N SER A 409 18.78 -6.71 -13.78
CA SER A 409 17.52 -6.78 -14.52
C SER A 409 17.15 -8.17 -15.05
N ASP A 410 18.13 -9.03 -15.35
CA ASP A 410 17.85 -10.35 -15.97
C ASP A 410 17.37 -11.39 -14.94
N VAL A 411 17.60 -11.13 -13.65
CA VAL A 411 17.06 -11.93 -12.53
C VAL A 411 15.64 -11.48 -12.20
N GLU A 412 15.33 -10.19 -12.37
CA GLU A 412 13.99 -9.65 -12.21
C GLU A 412 13.03 -10.13 -13.32
N SER A 413 13.52 -10.32 -14.55
CA SER A 413 12.71 -10.83 -15.66
C SER A 413 12.31 -12.31 -15.53
N LEU A 414 12.98 -13.06 -14.65
CA LEU A 414 12.69 -14.46 -14.32
C LEU A 414 11.62 -14.60 -13.23
N LEU A 415 11.65 -13.70 -12.26
CA LEU A 415 10.72 -13.70 -11.15
C LEU A 415 9.38 -13.17 -11.63
N LEU A 416 8.29 -13.65 -11.02
CA LEU A 416 7.10 -12.82 -10.99
C LEU A 416 7.55 -11.54 -10.27
N ALA A 417 7.49 -10.39 -10.94
CA ALA A 417 7.79 -9.11 -10.30
C ALA A 417 7.12 -9.06 -8.90
N GLY A 418 7.75 -8.46 -7.91
CA GLY A 418 7.14 -8.38 -6.59
C GLY A 418 5.87 -7.54 -6.58
N VAL A 419 5.26 -7.38 -5.41
CA VAL A 419 4.40 -6.22 -5.16
C VAL A 419 5.33 -5.04 -4.92
N GLU A 420 5.15 -3.96 -5.67
CA GLU A 420 5.86 -2.71 -5.38
C GLU A 420 5.23 -2.10 -4.14
N ILE A 421 6.00 -2.03 -3.05
CA ILE A 421 5.53 -1.56 -1.76
C ILE A 421 5.85 -0.06 -1.68
N PRO A 422 4.84 0.83 -1.68
CA PRO A 422 5.06 2.25 -1.47
C PRO A 422 5.66 2.50 -0.09
N ASP A 423 6.34 3.64 0.05
CA ASP A 423 6.88 4.03 1.34
C ASP A 423 5.77 4.44 2.33
N PRO A 424 5.92 4.08 3.62
CA PRO A 424 4.95 4.43 4.63
C PRO A 424 4.91 5.95 4.81
N VAL A 425 3.70 6.48 4.99
CA VAL A 425 3.44 7.93 5.14
C VAL A 425 2.98 8.31 6.54
N PHE A 426 2.76 7.33 7.41
CA PHE A 426 2.37 7.56 8.80
C PHE A 426 3.29 6.76 9.74
N PHE A 427 3.68 7.40 10.84
CA PHE A 427 4.64 6.88 11.79
C PHE A 427 4.15 7.14 13.22
N CYS A 428 4.23 6.13 14.07
CA CYS A 428 3.91 6.26 15.50
C CYS A 428 4.77 5.30 16.32
N THR A 429 4.82 5.51 17.63
CA THR A 429 5.44 4.53 18.55
C THR A 429 4.40 3.52 18.97
N ILE A 430 4.83 2.28 19.21
CA ILE A 430 4.01 1.23 19.80
C ILE A 430 4.72 0.63 21.00
N GLU A 431 4.04 0.57 22.14
CA GLU A 431 4.58 0.05 23.39
C GLU A 431 3.68 -1.06 23.95
N PRO A 432 4.26 -2.17 24.47
CA PRO A 432 3.49 -3.20 25.14
C PRO A 432 2.98 -2.70 26.50
N PRO A 433 1.96 -3.35 27.09
CA PRO A 433 1.45 -2.96 28.40
C PRO A 433 2.44 -3.24 29.54
N SER A 434 3.42 -4.11 29.31
CA SER A 434 4.54 -4.38 30.20
C SER A 434 5.70 -5.00 29.42
N MET A 435 6.92 -4.91 29.97
CA MET A 435 8.11 -5.54 29.36
C MET A 435 7.99 -7.07 29.21
N ALA A 436 7.18 -7.73 30.05
CA ALA A 436 6.92 -9.16 29.94
C ALA A 436 6.16 -9.53 28.63
N LYS A 437 5.44 -8.57 28.05
CA LYS A 437 4.67 -8.74 26.81
C LYS A 437 5.42 -8.31 25.55
N GLN A 438 6.68 -7.86 25.67
CA GLN A 438 7.48 -7.43 24.53
C GLN A 438 7.65 -8.55 23.49
N GLN A 439 8.01 -9.76 23.92
CA GLN A 439 8.22 -10.87 22.99
C GLN A 439 6.92 -11.29 22.27
N ASP A 440 5.78 -11.22 22.96
CA ASP A 440 4.47 -11.51 22.37
C ASP A 440 4.13 -10.45 21.30
N LEU A 441 4.41 -9.18 21.59
CA LEU A 441 4.22 -8.07 20.64
C LEU A 441 5.14 -8.21 19.42
N ASP A 442 6.42 -8.50 19.63
CA ASP A 442 7.38 -8.69 18.54
C ASP A 442 6.93 -9.83 17.61
N ASN A 443 6.44 -10.94 18.18
CA ASN A 443 5.90 -12.06 17.41
C ASN A 443 4.64 -11.65 16.61
N ALA A 444 3.73 -10.90 17.23
CA ALA A 444 2.53 -10.38 16.55
C ALA A 444 2.89 -9.46 15.39
N LEU A 445 3.83 -8.54 15.60
CA LEU A 445 4.33 -7.62 14.58
C LEU A 445 5.06 -8.33 13.44
N ILE A 446 5.80 -9.41 13.70
CA ILE A 446 6.42 -10.24 12.66
C ILE A 446 5.35 -10.92 11.80
N CYS A 447 4.29 -11.46 12.42
CA CYS A 447 3.18 -12.06 11.70
C CYS A 447 2.44 -11.03 10.85
N LEU A 448 2.11 -9.86 11.41
CA LEU A 448 1.40 -8.80 10.71
C LEU A 448 2.21 -8.21 9.54
N GLN A 449 3.52 -7.97 9.70
CA GLN A 449 4.40 -7.54 8.60
C GLN A 449 4.49 -8.57 7.47
N ARG A 450 4.30 -9.86 7.77
CA ARG A 450 4.29 -10.91 6.75
C ARG A 450 2.98 -10.93 5.96
N GLU A 451 1.86 -10.64 6.62
CA GLU A 451 0.56 -10.52 5.97
C GLU A 451 0.47 -9.26 5.11
N ASP A 452 0.94 -8.13 5.66
CA ASP A 452 0.96 -6.82 5.04
C ASP A 452 2.40 -6.28 4.95
N PRO A 453 3.05 -6.34 3.79
CA PRO A 453 4.41 -5.86 3.62
C PRO A 453 4.53 -4.32 3.63
N SER A 454 3.41 -3.59 3.59
CA SER A 454 3.40 -2.13 3.72
C SER A 454 3.54 -1.67 5.17
N LEU A 455 3.25 -2.56 6.13
CA LEU A 455 3.57 -2.37 7.53
C LEU A 455 5.07 -2.59 7.71
N LYS A 456 5.78 -1.58 8.23
CA LYS A 456 7.19 -1.69 8.60
C LYS A 456 7.36 -1.42 10.08
N VAL A 457 8.17 -2.23 10.75
CA VAL A 457 8.56 -1.99 12.14
C VAL A 457 10.04 -1.65 12.19
N LYS A 458 10.36 -0.53 12.83
CA LYS A 458 11.74 -0.06 13.03
C LYS A 458 12.00 0.10 14.51
N LEU A 459 13.20 -0.27 14.96
CA LEU A 459 13.67 0.12 16.28
C LEU A 459 14.47 1.40 16.12
N ASP A 460 14.09 2.46 16.83
CA ASP A 460 14.86 3.69 16.85
C ASP A 460 16.13 3.49 17.70
N PRO A 461 17.33 3.66 17.13
CA PRO A 461 18.57 3.42 17.86
C PRO A 461 18.86 4.47 18.94
N ASP A 462 18.27 5.66 18.84
CA ASP A 462 18.50 6.76 19.77
C ASP A 462 17.56 6.71 20.97
N THR A 463 16.27 6.45 20.73
CA THR A 463 15.23 6.40 21.78
C THR A 463 14.98 4.99 22.30
N GLY A 464 15.38 3.96 21.55
CA GLY A 464 15.07 2.56 21.85
C GLY A 464 13.59 2.21 21.64
N GLN A 465 12.79 3.11 21.06
CA GLN A 465 11.36 2.88 20.85
C GLN A 465 11.11 2.03 19.60
N THR A 466 10.04 1.23 19.67
CA THR A 466 9.52 0.52 18.51
C THR A 466 8.62 1.47 17.71
N ILE A 467 9.05 1.82 16.50
CA ILE A 467 8.31 2.67 15.57
C ILE A 467 7.53 1.77 14.62
N LEU A 468 6.22 2.00 14.57
CA LEU A 468 5.30 1.40 13.62
C LEU A 468 5.10 2.37 12.45
N CYS A 469 5.38 1.90 11.24
CA CYS A 469 5.24 2.68 10.00
C CYS A 469 4.15 2.06 9.12
N GLY A 470 3.19 2.87 8.69
CA GLY A 470 2.06 2.42 7.89
C GLY A 470 1.68 3.40 6.78
N MET A 471 0.67 3.00 6.01
CA MET A 471 0.16 3.73 4.86
C MET A 471 -0.77 4.89 5.22
N GLY A 472 -1.12 5.05 6.49
CA GLY A 472 -2.05 6.08 6.95
C GLY A 472 -2.45 5.84 8.40
N GLU A 473 -3.19 6.79 8.96
CA GLU A 473 -3.69 6.74 10.33
C GLU A 473 -4.68 5.58 10.51
N LEU A 474 -5.63 5.43 9.58
CA LEU A 474 -6.60 4.34 9.60
C LEU A 474 -5.93 2.97 9.50
N HIS A 475 -4.89 2.83 8.66
CA HIS A 475 -4.10 1.60 8.59
C HIS A 475 -3.54 1.24 9.99
N ILE A 476 -2.90 2.19 10.68
CA ILE A 476 -2.32 1.94 12.01
C ILE A 476 -3.38 1.63 13.07
N GLU A 477 -4.52 2.34 13.06
CA GLU A 477 -5.63 2.04 13.97
C GLU A 477 -6.13 0.60 13.83
N ILE A 478 -6.25 0.12 12.59
CA ILE A 478 -6.69 -1.24 12.33
C ILE A 478 -5.63 -2.24 12.79
N ILE A 479 -4.34 -1.98 12.54
CA ILE A 479 -3.26 -2.84 13.05
C ILE A 479 -3.27 -2.90 14.58
N HIS A 480 -3.46 -1.77 15.25
CA HIS A 480 -3.57 -1.69 16.71
C HIS A 480 -4.76 -2.50 17.25
N ASP A 481 -5.93 -2.34 16.65
CA ASP A 481 -7.12 -3.11 17.04
C ASP A 481 -6.97 -4.61 16.74
N ARG A 482 -6.31 -4.98 15.63
CA ARG A 482 -5.97 -6.38 15.31
C ARG A 482 -5.01 -6.97 16.35
N ILE A 483 -3.99 -6.25 16.80
CA ILE A 483 -3.10 -6.69 17.88
C ILE A 483 -3.91 -6.97 19.16
N LYS A 484 -4.86 -6.08 19.47
CA LYS A 484 -5.74 -6.26 20.63
C LYS A 484 -6.66 -7.48 20.50
N ARG A 485 -7.39 -7.61 19.39
CA ARG A 485 -8.42 -8.65 19.21
C ARG A 485 -7.84 -10.02 18.84
N GLU A 486 -6.88 -10.06 17.92
CA GLU A 486 -6.31 -11.31 17.41
C GLU A 486 -5.24 -11.87 18.37
N TYR A 487 -4.38 -11.02 18.92
CA TYR A 487 -3.26 -11.46 19.77
C TYR A 487 -3.53 -11.27 21.26
N GLY A 488 -4.58 -10.55 21.65
CA GLY A 488 -4.92 -10.33 23.05
C GLY A 488 -3.95 -9.41 23.78
N ILE A 489 -3.26 -8.52 23.06
CA ILE A 489 -2.23 -7.63 23.61
C ILE A 489 -2.76 -6.20 23.57
N GLU A 490 -2.90 -5.57 24.74
CA GLU A 490 -3.30 -4.18 24.83
C GLU A 490 -2.07 -3.27 24.71
N THR A 491 -1.85 -2.74 23.51
CA THR A 491 -0.71 -1.85 23.22
C THR A 491 -1.07 -0.37 23.35
N TYR A 492 -0.08 0.48 23.59
CA TYR A 492 -0.23 1.93 23.59
C TYR A 492 0.42 2.52 22.34
N LEU A 493 -0.31 3.40 21.65
CA LEU A 493 0.23 4.20 20.56
C LEU A 493 0.62 5.57 21.07
N GLY A 494 1.80 6.05 20.68
CA GLY A 494 2.30 7.37 21.03
C GLY A 494 2.82 8.16 19.83
N PRO A 495 2.94 9.49 19.95
CA PRO A 495 3.62 10.29 18.95
C PRO A 495 5.12 9.93 18.89
N LEU A 496 5.75 10.15 17.74
CA LEU A 496 7.20 10.01 17.62
C LEU A 496 7.92 10.92 18.61
N GLN A 497 8.86 10.38 19.37
CA GLN A 497 9.78 11.23 20.13
C GLN A 497 10.79 11.85 19.17
N VAL A 498 10.89 13.18 19.21
CA VAL A 498 11.87 13.91 18.43
C VAL A 498 13.23 13.73 19.10
N ALA A 499 14.18 13.11 18.38
CA ALA A 499 15.55 12.91 18.84
C ALA A 499 16.34 14.22 18.75
N TYR A 500 16.06 15.16 19.66
CA TYR A 500 16.82 16.41 19.81
C TYR A 500 18.28 16.14 20.18
N ARG A 501 19.14 17.10 19.87
CA ARG A 501 20.57 17.09 20.23
C ARG A 501 20.93 18.38 20.93
N GLU A 502 22.10 18.42 21.55
CA GLU A 502 22.69 19.64 22.10
C GLU A 502 23.99 19.96 21.36
N THR A 503 24.31 21.24 21.20
CA THR A 503 25.64 21.68 20.75
C THR A 503 26.04 22.95 21.49
N VAL A 504 27.27 23.40 21.27
CA VAL A 504 27.80 24.62 21.87
C VAL A 504 27.78 25.78 20.88
N LEU A 505 27.64 27.00 21.38
CA LEU A 505 27.68 28.22 20.58
C LEU A 505 29.08 28.79 20.44
N ASN A 506 29.85 28.76 21.53
CA ASN A 506 31.15 29.41 21.62
C ASN A 506 32.24 28.45 22.06
N ALA A 507 33.49 28.81 21.78
CA ALA A 507 34.64 28.15 22.40
C ALA A 507 34.67 28.46 23.89
N ALA A 508 34.89 27.44 24.74
CA ALA A 508 35.09 27.65 26.17
C ALA A 508 36.10 26.69 26.76
N GLN A 509 36.89 27.22 27.70
CA GLN A 509 37.84 26.45 28.48
C GLN A 509 37.35 26.25 29.92
N ALA A 510 37.59 25.06 30.45
CA ALA A 510 37.37 24.76 31.84
C ALA A 510 38.50 23.91 32.42
N THR A 511 38.73 24.11 33.70
CA THR A 511 39.63 23.29 34.51
C THR A 511 38.80 22.67 35.63
N ASP A 512 39.05 21.40 35.94
CA ASP A 512 38.53 20.77 37.14
C ASP A 512 39.63 19.99 37.87
N VAL A 513 39.47 19.92 39.19
CA VAL A 513 40.35 19.19 40.09
C VAL A 513 39.52 18.18 40.86
N LEU A 514 39.98 16.94 40.87
CA LEU A 514 39.41 15.85 41.65
C LEU A 514 40.46 15.38 42.65
N ASP A 515 40.20 15.65 43.93
CA ASP A 515 41.00 15.17 45.07
C ASP A 515 40.07 14.37 45.97
N LYS A 516 40.23 13.04 45.97
CA LYS A 516 39.38 12.14 46.75
C LYS A 516 40.16 10.93 47.22
N THR A 517 39.99 10.60 48.50
CA THR A 517 40.55 9.38 49.09
C THR A 517 39.48 8.28 49.05
N VAL A 518 39.80 7.13 48.47
CA VAL A 518 38.92 5.95 48.41
C VAL A 518 39.70 4.76 48.98
N GLY A 519 39.25 4.24 50.13
CA GLY A 519 40.06 3.31 50.93
C GLY A 519 41.33 4.00 51.42
N ASP A 520 42.48 3.35 51.24
CA ASP A 520 43.79 3.87 51.64
C ASP A 520 44.53 4.65 50.53
N LYS A 521 43.90 4.82 49.35
CA LYS A 521 44.52 5.48 48.20
C LYS A 521 43.95 6.88 47.99
N ARG A 522 44.84 7.86 47.88
CA ARG A 522 44.50 9.24 47.47
C ARG A 522 44.56 9.35 45.96
N HIS A 523 43.44 9.72 45.36
CA HIS A 523 43.32 9.97 43.93
C HIS A 523 43.31 11.48 43.67
N PHE A 524 44.25 11.95 42.87
CA PHE A 524 44.41 13.36 42.56
C PHE A 524 44.60 13.57 41.05
N VAL A 525 43.67 14.30 40.44
CA VAL A 525 43.66 14.61 39.00
C VAL A 525 43.31 16.07 38.80
N THR A 526 44.06 16.75 37.94
CA THR A 526 43.68 18.05 37.38
C THR A 526 43.57 17.91 35.87
N ALA A 527 42.43 18.29 35.30
CA ALA A 527 42.18 18.26 33.87
C ALA A 527 41.80 19.66 33.38
N GLU A 528 42.33 20.06 32.23
CA GLU A 528 41.98 21.28 31.52
C GLU A 528 41.56 20.95 30.09
N LEU A 529 40.32 21.30 29.75
CA LEU A 529 39.70 20.99 28.48
C LEU A 529 39.18 22.27 27.82
N GLU A 530 39.33 22.34 26.50
CA GLU A 530 38.67 23.31 25.65
C GLU A 530 37.63 22.63 24.78
N VAL A 531 36.43 23.21 24.68
CA VAL A 531 35.38 22.74 23.79
C VAL A 531 35.07 23.82 22.78
N ARG A 532 34.94 23.45 21.51
CA ARG A 532 34.60 24.35 20.40
C ARG A 532 33.48 23.76 19.55
N PRO A 533 32.61 24.59 18.97
CA PRO A 533 31.64 24.12 17.98
C PRO A 533 32.37 23.67 16.71
N ARG A 534 31.90 22.56 16.13
CA ARG A 534 32.40 22.03 14.88
C ARG A 534 31.38 22.27 13.77
N VAL A 535 31.82 22.86 12.66
CA VAL A 535 31.02 22.90 11.44
C VAL A 535 31.42 21.71 10.59
N VAL A 536 30.53 20.72 10.47
CA VAL A 536 30.75 19.51 9.68
C VAL A 536 29.65 19.36 8.63
N GLU A 537 30.02 18.88 7.44
CA GLU A 537 29.07 18.60 6.34
C GLU A 537 28.11 17.45 6.67
N ARG A 538 28.49 16.53 7.57
CA ARG A 538 27.64 15.45 8.09
C ARG A 538 27.67 15.47 9.61
N ALA A 539 26.50 15.47 10.24
CA ALA A 539 26.36 15.48 11.69
C ALA A 539 27.10 14.28 12.31
N THR A 540 27.89 14.52 13.36
CA THR A 540 28.61 13.47 14.09
C THR A 540 28.38 13.58 15.58
N THR A 541 27.93 12.50 16.20
CA THR A 541 27.77 12.38 17.65
C THR A 541 29.07 12.05 18.38
N LYS A 542 30.12 11.67 17.64
CA LYS A 542 31.46 11.44 18.21
C LYS A 542 32.24 12.76 18.21
N PRO A 543 32.70 13.24 19.38
CA PRO A 543 33.55 14.42 19.43
C PRO A 543 34.91 14.11 18.78
N LEU A 544 35.47 15.09 18.07
CA LEU A 544 36.89 15.02 17.72
C LEU A 544 37.70 15.33 18.97
N ILE A 545 38.63 14.44 19.33
CA ILE A 545 39.49 14.63 20.49
C ILE A 545 40.90 14.94 20.00
N GLU A 546 41.37 16.13 20.33
CA GLU A 546 42.72 16.59 20.04
C GLU A 546 43.50 16.76 21.34
N TYR A 547 44.81 16.52 21.28
CA TYR A 547 45.71 16.69 22.42
C TYR A 547 46.69 17.80 22.10
N ALA A 548 46.87 18.75 23.03
CA ALA A 548 47.92 19.75 22.90
C ALA A 548 49.30 19.08 22.86
N ALA A 549 50.28 19.71 22.21
CA ALA A 549 51.63 19.17 22.07
C ALA A 549 52.26 18.83 23.44
N SER A 550 52.02 19.69 24.44
CA SER A 550 52.45 19.52 25.83
C SER A 550 51.91 18.26 26.50
N VAL A 551 50.74 17.77 26.10
CA VAL A 551 50.10 16.57 26.65
C VAL A 551 50.60 15.34 25.92
N THR A 552 50.77 15.41 24.61
CA THR A 552 51.14 14.27 23.77
C THR A 552 52.51 13.68 24.14
N GLU A 553 53.45 14.50 24.60
CA GLU A 553 54.79 14.06 25.02
C GLU A 553 54.82 13.35 26.38
N VAL A 554 53.85 13.65 27.26
CA VAL A 554 53.86 13.23 28.67
C VAL A 554 52.83 12.14 28.97
N LEU A 555 51.82 11.95 28.11
CA LEU A 555 50.67 11.11 28.40
C LEU A 555 50.89 9.62 28.05
N PRO A 556 50.79 8.68 29.02
CA PRO A 556 50.76 7.25 28.76
C PRO A 556 49.55 6.85 27.91
N LYS A 557 49.72 5.93 26.95
CA LYS A 557 48.63 5.39 26.11
C LYS A 557 47.49 4.77 26.92
N GLU A 558 47.78 4.24 28.09
CA GLU A 558 46.78 3.63 29.00
C GLU A 558 45.77 4.66 29.55
N LEU A 559 46.18 5.93 29.68
CA LEU A 559 45.31 7.02 30.16
C LEU A 559 44.46 7.63 29.04
N GLN A 560 44.84 7.48 27.76
CA GLN A 560 44.05 7.97 26.62
C GLN A 560 42.63 7.39 26.63
N GLY A 561 42.51 6.07 26.83
CA GLY A 561 41.20 5.42 26.91
C GLY A 561 40.33 5.97 28.06
N ALA A 562 40.92 6.36 29.19
CA ALA A 562 40.19 6.94 30.31
C ALA A 562 39.66 8.36 30.00
N ILE A 563 40.46 9.16 29.29
CA ILE A 563 40.11 10.52 28.86
C ILE A 563 39.00 10.45 27.80
N GLU A 564 39.18 9.62 26.76
CA GLU A 564 38.20 9.41 25.71
C GLU A 564 36.87 8.92 26.27
N ASN A 565 36.89 7.96 27.21
CA ASN A 565 35.69 7.52 27.91
C ASN A 565 35.04 8.66 28.72
N GLY A 566 35.84 9.51 29.39
CA GLY A 566 35.34 10.65 30.16
C GLY A 566 34.62 11.68 29.28
N ILE A 567 35.23 12.02 28.14
CA ILE A 567 34.69 12.95 27.14
C ILE A 567 33.43 12.34 26.51
N THR A 568 33.52 11.11 26.00
CA THR A 568 32.40 10.45 25.31
C THR A 568 31.19 10.31 26.23
N ASN A 569 31.38 9.85 27.47
CA ASN A 569 30.28 9.69 28.44
C ASN A 569 29.59 11.02 28.77
N SER A 570 30.35 12.12 28.85
CA SER A 570 29.76 13.45 29.08
C SER A 570 28.98 13.99 27.89
N CYS A 571 29.23 13.48 26.68
CA CYS A 571 28.48 13.85 25.48
C CYS A 571 27.15 13.07 25.36
N ILE A 572 26.96 11.96 26.10
CA ILE A 572 25.72 11.18 26.05
C ILE A 572 24.55 11.96 26.68
N GLN A 573 24.81 12.70 27.77
CA GLN A 573 23.82 13.52 28.46
C GLN A 573 24.29 14.97 28.52
N GLY A 574 23.71 15.80 27.65
CA GLY A 574 23.99 17.22 27.58
C GLY A 574 23.52 17.99 28.83
N PRO A 575 24.08 19.19 29.10
CA PRO A 575 23.86 19.86 30.38
C PRO A 575 22.52 20.59 30.50
N LEU A 576 21.80 20.82 29.40
CA LEU A 576 20.57 21.63 29.42
C LEU A 576 19.31 20.79 29.56
N LEU A 577 19.08 19.88 28.60
CA LEU A 577 17.93 18.99 28.53
C LEU A 577 18.35 17.52 28.61
N GLY A 578 19.64 17.22 28.77
CA GLY A 578 20.12 15.84 28.81
C GLY A 578 20.10 15.15 27.45
N PHE A 579 20.01 15.90 26.34
CA PHE A 579 20.11 15.33 25.01
C PHE A 579 21.58 15.09 24.63
N PRO A 580 21.87 14.11 23.75
CA PRO A 580 23.24 13.87 23.31
C PRO A 580 23.85 15.09 22.63
N VAL A 581 25.10 15.39 22.99
CA VAL A 581 25.87 16.51 22.45
C VAL A 581 26.51 16.09 21.12
N GLN A 582 26.40 16.92 20.10
CA GLN A 582 26.97 16.66 18.78
C GLN A 582 27.72 17.88 18.22
N ASP A 583 28.53 17.60 17.19
CA ASP A 583 29.24 18.61 16.40
C ASP A 583 30.13 19.50 17.27
N ILE A 584 30.97 18.86 18.10
CA ILE A 584 31.95 19.53 18.95
C ILE A 584 33.36 18.97 18.72
N ASP A 585 34.34 19.87 18.84
CA ASP A 585 35.75 19.54 18.94
C ASP A 585 36.21 19.76 20.38
N VAL A 586 36.97 18.82 20.92
CA VAL A 586 37.48 18.86 22.29
C VAL A 586 39.00 18.78 22.27
N THR A 587 39.65 19.81 22.80
CA THR A 587 41.11 19.85 22.94
C THR A 587 41.49 19.64 24.41
N VAL A 588 42.29 18.62 24.68
CA VAL A 588 42.90 18.38 25.99
C VAL A 588 44.13 19.27 26.12
N GLN A 589 44.01 20.36 26.89
CA GLN A 589 45.06 21.37 27.04
C GLN A 589 46.12 20.96 28.06
N ALA A 590 45.67 20.40 29.20
CA ALA A 590 46.56 19.90 30.25
C ALA A 590 45.92 18.76 31.05
N LEU A 591 46.73 17.80 31.49
CA LEU A 591 46.32 16.74 32.41
C LEU A 591 47.46 16.40 33.38
N THR A 592 47.18 16.50 34.68
CA THR A 592 48.10 16.12 35.75
C THR A 592 47.47 15.01 36.58
N VAL A 593 48.13 13.86 36.67
CA VAL A 593 47.62 12.66 37.37
C VAL A 593 48.64 12.20 38.41
N HIS A 594 48.21 11.96 39.64
CA HIS A 594 49.06 11.40 40.70
C HIS A 594 49.19 9.87 40.54
N PRO A 595 50.36 9.23 40.82
CA PRO A 595 50.65 7.82 40.50
C PRO A 595 49.62 6.79 40.99
N ASP A 596 49.01 6.97 42.16
CA ASP A 596 48.02 6.03 42.73
C ASP A 596 46.59 6.22 42.19
N THR A 597 46.42 7.02 41.14
CA THR A 597 45.10 7.37 40.61
C THR A 597 44.59 6.36 39.60
N SER A 598 43.39 5.82 39.84
CA SER A 598 42.76 4.86 38.94
C SER A 598 42.19 5.52 37.67
N HIS A 599 42.10 4.76 36.58
CA HIS A 599 41.53 5.22 35.31
C HIS A 599 40.08 5.72 35.44
N THR A 600 39.29 5.13 36.33
CA THR A 600 37.92 5.56 36.61
C THR A 600 37.85 6.96 37.22
N MET A 601 38.81 7.30 38.09
CA MET A 601 38.89 8.64 38.70
C MET A 601 39.36 9.69 37.71
N VAL A 602 40.28 9.33 36.80
CA VAL A 602 40.66 10.19 35.66
C VAL A 602 39.46 10.46 34.76
N SER A 603 38.75 9.42 34.34
CA SER A 603 37.54 9.54 33.51
C SER A 603 36.46 10.40 34.16
N ALA A 604 36.23 10.24 35.47
CA ALA A 604 35.28 11.05 36.23
C ALA A 604 35.68 12.53 36.33
N CYS A 605 36.97 12.83 36.53
CA CYS A 605 37.49 14.20 36.55
C CYS A 605 37.31 14.87 35.18
N VAL A 606 37.68 14.17 34.10
CA VAL A 606 37.53 14.64 32.71
C VAL A 606 36.05 14.89 32.38
N SER A 607 35.15 13.98 32.75
CA SER A 607 33.71 14.13 32.54
C SER A 607 33.14 15.37 33.25
N ARG A 608 33.54 15.62 34.51
CA ARG A 608 33.15 16.85 35.24
C ARG A 608 33.72 18.12 34.61
N CYS A 609 34.98 18.08 34.17
CA CYS A 609 35.62 19.19 33.47
C CYS A 609 34.88 19.51 32.16
N MET A 610 34.51 18.48 31.41
CA MET A 610 33.77 18.60 30.15
C MET A 610 32.38 19.20 30.38
N GLN A 611 31.64 18.75 31.40
CA GLN A 611 30.35 19.35 31.77
C GLN A 611 30.48 20.85 32.14
N LYS A 612 31.56 21.25 32.83
CA LYS A 612 31.84 22.67 33.13
C LYS A 612 32.15 23.46 31.85
N ALA A 613 32.94 22.90 30.94
CA ALA A 613 33.25 23.53 29.66
C ALA A 613 31.98 23.72 28.81
N LEU A 614 31.18 22.68 28.65
CA LEU A 614 29.91 22.72 27.92
C LEU A 614 28.96 23.78 28.48
N LYS A 615 28.79 23.87 29.81
CA LYS A 615 27.95 24.90 30.44
C LYS A 615 28.44 26.32 30.18
N LYS A 616 29.76 26.54 30.16
CA LYS A 616 30.36 27.86 29.86
C LYS A 616 30.28 28.23 28.38
N ALA A 617 30.29 27.24 27.49
CA ALA A 617 30.28 27.42 26.04
C ALA A 617 28.96 27.97 25.49
N GLY A 618 27.89 27.95 26.30
CA GLY A 618 26.54 28.32 25.90
C GLY A 618 25.91 27.22 25.04
N ILE A 619 24.95 26.49 25.62
CA ILE A 619 24.36 25.32 24.98
C ILE A 619 23.11 25.72 24.20
N GLN A 620 23.00 25.16 22.99
CA GLN A 620 21.82 25.30 22.16
C GLN A 620 21.26 23.92 21.80
N VAL A 621 19.94 23.82 21.78
CA VAL A 621 19.25 22.59 21.38
C VAL A 621 19.12 22.57 19.87
N LEU A 622 19.41 21.42 19.28
CA LEU A 622 19.25 21.16 17.87
C LEU A 622 18.02 20.28 17.64
N GLU A 623 17.19 20.67 16.68
CA GLU A 623 16.07 19.87 16.18
C GLU A 623 16.41 19.20 14.83
N PRO A 624 15.89 18.00 14.56
CA PRO A 624 16.08 17.34 13.27
C PRO A 624 15.22 18.00 12.18
N LEU A 625 15.87 18.37 11.08
CA LEU A 625 15.24 18.79 9.82
C LEU A 625 15.12 17.61 8.87
N MET A 626 13.93 17.47 8.29
CA MET A 626 13.63 16.47 7.29
C MET A 626 13.69 17.08 5.89
N ASN A 627 14.30 16.38 4.94
CA ASN A 627 14.09 16.59 3.53
C ASN A 627 12.72 16.00 3.17
N LEU A 628 11.80 16.87 2.78
CA LEU A 628 10.43 16.53 2.40
C LEU A 628 10.28 16.69 0.89
N GLU A 629 9.87 15.64 0.21
CA GLU A 629 9.49 15.69 -1.20
C GLU A 629 8.00 15.42 -1.32
N ILE A 630 7.23 16.34 -1.91
CA ILE A 630 5.78 16.21 -2.10
C ILE A 630 5.49 16.15 -3.58
N THR A 631 4.83 15.09 -4.04
CA THR A 631 4.27 15.02 -5.40
C THR A 631 2.78 15.32 -5.33
N VAL A 632 2.33 16.34 -6.05
CA VAL A 632 0.94 16.84 -6.04
C VAL A 632 0.50 17.23 -7.45
N SER A 633 -0.80 17.19 -7.74
CA SER A 633 -1.33 17.74 -8.99
C SER A 633 -1.20 19.26 -9.02
N GLU A 634 -1.20 19.84 -10.22
CA GLU A 634 -1.10 21.30 -10.39
C GLU A 634 -2.24 22.06 -9.69
N ASP A 635 -3.46 21.50 -9.68
CA ASP A 635 -4.65 22.09 -9.06
C ASP A 635 -4.53 22.27 -7.54
N HIS A 636 -3.75 21.43 -6.88
CA HIS A 636 -3.62 21.42 -5.41
C HIS A 636 -2.27 21.95 -4.91
N LEU A 637 -1.38 22.39 -5.81
CA LEU A 637 -0.05 22.90 -5.46
C LEU A 637 -0.13 24.06 -4.46
N SER A 638 -1.02 25.04 -4.70
CA SER A 638 -1.14 26.23 -3.85
C SER A 638 -1.52 25.90 -2.41
N ALA A 639 -2.44 24.95 -2.22
CA ALA A 639 -2.87 24.48 -0.90
C ALA A 639 -1.74 23.76 -0.16
N ALA A 640 -0.98 22.90 -0.85
CA ALA A 640 0.17 22.21 -0.27
C ALA A 640 1.28 23.17 0.16
N LEU A 641 1.58 24.19 -0.64
CA LEU A 641 2.58 25.21 -0.31
C LEU A 641 2.16 26.08 0.89
N ALA A 642 0.87 26.41 0.98
CA ALA A 642 0.35 27.21 2.10
C ALA A 642 0.47 26.47 3.44
N ASP A 643 0.12 25.18 3.49
CA ASP A 643 0.28 24.36 4.71
C ASP A 643 1.76 24.17 5.08
N LEU A 644 2.63 23.93 4.08
CA LEU A 644 4.06 23.80 4.31
C LEU A 644 4.68 25.07 4.94
N ALA A 645 4.23 26.25 4.50
CA ALA A 645 4.66 27.52 5.08
C ALA A 645 4.22 27.68 6.55
N GLN A 646 3.05 27.16 6.94
CA GLN A 646 2.59 27.15 8.33
C GLN A 646 3.44 26.24 9.22
N ARG A 647 4.04 25.19 8.64
CA ARG A 647 4.86 24.18 9.33
C ARG A 647 6.35 24.51 9.41
N ARG A 648 6.73 25.78 9.30
CA ARG A 648 8.14 26.22 9.25
C ARG A 648 8.93 25.55 8.10
N GLY A 649 8.25 25.11 7.04
CA GLY A 649 8.88 24.49 5.89
C GLY A 649 9.55 25.52 4.98
N SER A 650 10.76 25.22 4.52
CA SER A 650 11.51 26.02 3.55
C SER A 650 11.58 25.29 2.22
N ILE A 651 10.99 25.87 1.17
CA ILE A 651 10.97 25.29 -0.18
C ILE A 651 12.34 25.50 -0.82
N LYS A 652 12.94 24.41 -1.30
CA LYS A 652 14.20 24.44 -2.05
C LYS A 652 13.95 24.54 -3.54
N GLU A 653 13.06 23.70 -4.06
CA GLU A 653 12.80 23.57 -5.49
C GLU A 653 11.37 23.09 -5.76
N ILE A 654 10.82 23.49 -6.90
CA ILE A 654 9.57 22.94 -7.45
C ILE A 654 9.86 22.45 -8.87
N GLN A 655 9.78 21.14 -9.07
CA GLN A 655 10.02 20.49 -10.35
C GLN A 655 8.69 20.09 -11.02
N SER A 656 8.68 20.04 -12.35
CA SER A 656 7.54 19.53 -13.12
C SER A 656 7.80 18.09 -13.53
N ARG A 657 6.88 17.18 -13.22
CA ARG A 657 6.95 15.77 -13.61
C ARG A 657 5.62 15.33 -14.21
N GLN A 658 5.56 15.31 -15.55
CA GLN A 658 4.33 15.02 -16.32
C GLN A 658 3.18 15.96 -15.91
N ASP A 659 2.04 15.42 -15.48
CA ASP A 659 0.86 16.15 -15.01
C ASP A 659 0.98 16.58 -13.52
N ASN A 660 2.08 16.23 -12.85
CA ASN A 660 2.30 16.51 -11.43
C ASN A 660 3.44 17.53 -11.20
N ARG A 661 3.40 18.15 -10.03
CA ARG A 661 4.44 19.03 -9.49
C ARG A 661 5.10 18.34 -8.30
N VAL A 662 6.42 18.39 -8.26
CA VAL A 662 7.23 17.82 -7.17
C VAL A 662 7.84 18.98 -6.39
N VAL A 663 7.46 19.15 -5.13
CA VAL A 663 7.96 20.18 -4.22
C VAL A 663 9.01 19.57 -3.31
N VAL A 664 10.25 20.05 -3.40
CA VAL A 664 11.35 19.65 -2.51
C VAL A 664 11.53 20.75 -1.47
N ALA A 665 11.44 20.38 -0.19
CA ALA A 665 11.50 21.30 0.92
C ALA A 665 12.25 20.71 2.13
N THR A 666 12.64 21.57 3.06
CA THR A 666 13.10 21.16 4.40
C THR A 666 12.10 21.58 5.46
N VAL A 667 11.75 20.68 6.36
CA VAL A 667 10.76 20.91 7.42
C VAL A 667 11.23 20.28 8.74
N PRO A 668 11.03 20.93 9.90
CA PRO A 668 11.34 20.31 11.18
C PRO A 668 10.47 19.08 11.44
N LEU A 669 11.05 17.97 11.90
CA LEU A 669 10.31 16.73 12.15
C LEU A 669 9.14 16.94 13.12
N ALA A 670 9.31 17.82 14.11
CA ALA A 670 8.27 18.16 15.09
C ALA A 670 6.98 18.70 14.45
N GLU A 671 7.08 19.37 13.29
CA GLU A 671 5.94 19.96 12.58
C GLU A 671 5.28 19.00 11.58
N THR A 672 5.87 17.81 11.38
CA THR A 672 5.36 16.80 10.42
C THR A 672 4.38 15.80 11.03
N MET A 673 4.12 15.90 12.34
CA MET A 673 3.14 15.01 12.99
C MET A 673 1.74 15.20 12.36
N GLY A 674 1.14 14.09 11.93
CA GLY A 674 -0.16 14.10 11.26
C GLY A 674 -0.17 14.74 9.87
N TYR A 675 1.00 15.02 9.28
CA TYR A 675 1.08 15.71 7.99
C TYR A 675 0.39 14.95 6.85
N SER A 676 0.45 13.61 6.86
CA SER A 676 -0.20 12.78 5.85
C SER A 676 -1.72 12.96 5.81
N THR A 677 -2.37 13.03 6.96
CA THR A 677 -3.82 13.25 7.07
C THR A 677 -4.20 14.64 6.52
N VAL A 678 -3.45 15.68 6.90
CA VAL A 678 -3.71 17.06 6.44
C VAL A 678 -3.46 17.20 4.94
N LEU A 679 -2.32 16.71 4.43
CA LEU A 679 -1.98 16.78 3.01
C LEU A 679 -3.01 16.06 2.14
N ARG A 680 -3.51 14.90 2.59
CA ARG A 680 -4.58 14.18 1.88
C ARG A 680 -5.87 14.97 1.83
N SER A 681 -6.27 15.59 2.94
CA SER A 681 -7.47 16.43 2.97
C SER A 681 -7.36 17.60 1.98
N LEU A 682 -6.20 18.27 1.93
CA LEU A 682 -5.95 19.40 1.03
C LEU A 682 -5.90 19.01 -0.45
N THR A 683 -5.53 17.77 -0.75
CA THR A 683 -5.25 17.30 -2.12
C THR A 683 -6.26 16.26 -2.60
N SER A 684 -7.37 16.07 -1.87
CA SER A 684 -8.37 15.02 -2.13
C SER A 684 -7.76 13.61 -2.22
N GLY A 685 -6.67 13.37 -1.48
CA GLY A 685 -5.94 12.10 -1.44
C GLY A 685 -5.01 11.83 -2.63
N SER A 686 -4.80 12.81 -3.52
CA SER A 686 -3.98 12.64 -4.73
C SER A 686 -2.48 12.82 -4.51
N ALA A 687 -2.07 13.51 -3.43
CA ALA A 687 -0.66 13.77 -3.17
C ALA A 687 0.03 12.66 -2.38
N THR A 688 1.32 12.50 -2.65
CA THR A 688 2.23 11.61 -1.93
C THR A 688 3.44 12.40 -1.43
N PHE A 689 4.07 11.97 -0.34
CA PHE A 689 5.30 12.59 0.12
C PHE A 689 6.27 11.57 0.72
N THR A 690 7.55 11.92 0.73
CA THR A 690 8.61 11.16 1.41
C THR A 690 9.36 12.05 2.38
N LEU A 691 9.90 11.45 3.45
CA LEU A 691 10.64 12.13 4.51
C LEU A 691 11.97 11.41 4.76
N GLU A 692 13.07 12.16 4.67
CA GLU A 692 14.41 11.68 5.03
C GLU A 692 15.10 12.67 5.95
N LEU A 693 15.93 12.20 6.89
CA LEU A 693 16.70 13.11 7.74
C LEU A 693 17.72 13.87 6.89
N ALA A 694 17.62 15.21 6.88
CA ALA A 694 18.56 16.05 6.16
C ALA A 694 19.74 16.42 7.06
N THR A 695 19.46 17.18 8.12
CA THR A 695 20.46 17.74 9.03
C THR A 695 19.81 18.05 10.38
N TYR A 696 20.61 18.52 11.32
CA TYR A 696 20.12 19.13 12.55
C TYR A 696 20.28 20.65 12.48
N GLN A 697 19.26 21.38 12.93
CA GLN A 697 19.26 22.84 12.99
C GLN A 697 19.09 23.31 14.42
N ALA A 698 19.77 24.39 14.76
CA ALA A 698 19.69 24.97 16.09
C ALA A 698 18.37 25.73 16.29
N LEU A 699 17.66 25.42 17.39
CA LEU A 699 16.42 26.08 17.78
C LEU A 699 16.68 27.54 18.16
N ASN A 700 15.74 28.42 17.83
CA ASN A 700 15.82 29.79 18.33
C ASN A 700 15.51 29.84 19.84
N SER A 701 15.86 30.94 20.51
CA SER A 701 15.70 31.06 21.96
C SER A 701 14.25 30.92 22.45
N GLN A 702 13.27 31.29 21.62
CA GLN A 702 11.84 31.17 21.97
C GLN A 702 11.39 29.70 21.90
N GLU A 703 11.73 28.99 20.83
CA GLU A 703 11.42 27.57 20.64
C GLU A 703 12.11 26.70 21.69
N GLN A 704 13.38 26.97 21.99
CA GLN A 704 14.12 26.27 23.04
C GLN A 704 13.46 26.46 24.41
N SER A 705 12.96 27.67 24.71
CA SER A 705 12.23 27.97 25.94
C SER A 705 10.87 27.25 25.99
N ALA A 706 10.15 27.18 24.87
CA ALA A 706 8.88 26.45 24.77
C ALA A 706 9.09 24.93 24.97
N LEU A 707 10.16 24.37 24.40
CA LEU A 707 10.53 22.96 24.59
C LEU A 707 10.88 22.65 26.06
N LEU A 708 11.62 23.55 26.71
CA LEU A 708 11.92 23.47 28.15
C LEU A 708 10.63 23.46 28.99
N GLN A 709 9.68 24.35 28.71
CA GLN A 709 8.40 24.43 29.43
C GLN A 709 7.54 23.18 29.25
N ARG A 710 7.43 22.65 28.02
CA ARG A 710 6.70 21.40 27.74
C ARG A 710 7.26 20.23 28.54
N ARG A 711 8.59 20.09 28.61
CA ARG A 711 9.23 18.99 29.34
C ARG A 711 9.08 19.11 30.86
N MET A 712 8.95 20.33 31.37
CA MET A 712 8.66 20.59 32.78
C MET A 712 7.17 20.41 33.12
N GLY A 713 6.31 20.06 32.16
CA GLY A 713 4.88 19.87 32.35
C GLY A 713 4.11 21.16 32.66
N LEU A 714 4.67 22.31 32.28
CA LEU A 714 4.10 23.64 32.55
C LEU A 714 3.19 24.14 31.42
N VAL A 715 3.18 23.47 30.26
CA VAL A 715 2.36 23.75 29.08
C VAL A 715 1.92 22.45 28.43
#